data_AF-A0A2S7DEG0-F1
#
_entry.id   AF-A0A2S7DEG0-F1
#
_cell.length_a   1.000
_cell.length_b   1.000
_cell.length_c   1.000
_cell.angle_alpha   90.00
_cell.angle_beta   90.00
_cell.angle_gamma   90.00
#
_symmetry.space_group_name_H-M   'P 1'
#
loop_
_entity.id
_entity.type
_entity.pdbx_description
1 polymer ?
#
loop_
_entity_poly.entity_id
_entity_poly.type
_entity_poly.pdbx_seq_one_letter_code
_entity_poly.pdbx_strand_id
1 'polypeptide(L)'
;MPRTITLHSDLGDRLWLHRMQAHEGLGQLFDYRIDALCTDAQPDLGALLGTPMAVQLADAAGEQRWYHGIVATCAQAGITVVDAISYTALDLHLVPRPWLLTQRRDCRIYQDLSVPEIVTSVLAEIGYSDVQQQLSTQYPKRSYCVQYREDDFSFLSRLLEQEGIYYYFTHSRSAHTMVLCDALGAHAQRNGVDNLPYVPPELENRRILRSVVSQWRAARALHSTRHAVTDYDPQQPRVSLAAECDASGAGLHPVDGLAVFDYPGSHALQADGSRYAQVRTEAHNVQRASHQATTNACGLMVGALFTLRGHPRSALNQEYLVLSAQTTLAAPEHGNEPPFSSSVQVMESRLPFRSLARTPTPSIAGLQTAVVSGDTDEDIVVDAHGRVQVTFHWAGAARTHGAPSCWVRVASMWAGKGWGAMSLPRVGQEVVVSFLDGDPDRPLIVGSVYNADHALPFALPDNKTQSGVRSRSLLGGAADFNELRFDDKAGAEEIYLRAQRDLREAVQHDHTVSVDNDQVLTVKHDRKARIDNNDSVDVGKKLLLQAGEEIELVTGSARLVMKQNGDIVLSGVKILIDASSEAKTTSTAIKLIANAQLQAKSPATEVAGDGTLKLSSGGMLSAEAGASATLKGPLVSIKADALVQVGGGLIMIG
;
A
#
# COMPACT_ATOMS: atom_id res chain seq x y z
N MET A 1 48.75 24.17 37.39
CA MET A 1 49.43 24.80 36.23
C MET A 1 48.43 25.66 35.49
N PRO A 2 48.82 26.81 34.89
CA PRO A 2 47.86 27.72 34.29
C PRO A 2 47.24 27.06 33.05
N ARG A 3 45.92 26.95 33.04
CA ARG A 3 45.11 26.62 31.87
C ARG A 3 44.43 27.92 31.45
N THR A 4 44.44 28.21 30.15
CA THR A 4 43.76 29.38 29.63
C THR A 4 42.43 28.95 29.05
N ILE A 5 41.36 29.61 29.47
CA ILE A 5 40.01 29.37 28.98
C ILE A 5 39.50 30.66 28.38
N THR A 6 39.09 30.61 27.10
CA THR A 6 38.68 31.79 26.35
C THR A 6 37.37 31.54 25.64
N LEU A 7 36.42 32.46 25.77
CA LEU A 7 35.14 32.45 25.05
C LEU A 7 35.25 33.34 23.82
N HIS A 8 34.92 32.78 22.66
CA HIS A 8 34.91 33.47 21.36
C HIS A 8 33.46 33.64 20.92
N SER A 9 33.07 34.89 20.61
CA SER A 9 31.72 35.26 20.16
C SER A 9 31.74 36.53 19.31
N ASP A 10 30.61 36.90 18.71
CA ASP A 10 30.42 38.15 17.97
C ASP A 10 30.53 39.41 18.86
N LEU A 11 30.41 39.27 20.18
CA LEU A 11 30.66 40.37 21.12
C LEU A 11 32.15 40.64 21.35
N GLY A 12 33.04 39.77 20.84
CA GLY A 12 34.49 39.87 20.98
C GLY A 12 34.93 39.87 22.44
N ASP A 13 35.91 40.71 22.76
CA ASP A 13 36.51 40.83 24.10
C ASP A 13 35.56 41.39 25.17
N ARG A 14 34.30 41.68 24.82
CA ARG A 14 33.28 42.14 25.77
C ARG A 14 32.64 41.01 26.57
N LEU A 15 32.81 39.75 26.17
CA LEU A 15 32.14 38.60 26.79
C LEU A 15 33.17 37.60 27.33
N TRP A 16 33.19 37.41 28.64
CA TRP A 16 34.20 36.62 29.34
C TRP A 16 33.58 35.37 29.93
N LEU A 17 34.28 34.23 29.85
CA LEU A 17 33.81 33.01 30.49
C LEU A 17 34.02 33.09 32.00
N HIS A 18 32.98 32.82 32.79
CA HIS A 18 33.10 32.57 34.22
C HIS A 18 33.14 31.07 34.52
N ARG A 19 32.14 30.33 34.01
CA ARG A 19 32.00 28.89 34.22
C ARG A 19 31.33 28.24 33.01
N MET A 20 31.66 26.97 32.74
CA MET A 20 30.90 26.14 31.79
C MET A 20 30.63 24.76 32.38
N GLN A 21 29.40 24.28 32.22
CA GLN A 21 29.04 22.88 32.38
C GLN A 21 28.72 22.32 31.00
N ALA A 22 29.47 21.32 30.56
CA ALA A 22 29.34 20.72 29.25
C ALA A 22 28.92 19.25 29.35
N HIS A 23 27.86 18.90 28.63
CA HIS A 23 27.40 17.53 28.46
C HIS A 23 27.52 17.10 27.01
N GLU A 24 28.20 15.97 26.78
CA GLU A 24 28.39 15.35 25.47
C GLU A 24 28.07 13.85 25.58
N GLY A 25 27.56 13.24 24.50
CA GLY A 25 27.27 11.81 24.47
C GLY A 25 27.20 11.25 23.05
N LEU A 26 27.58 9.98 22.87
CA LEU A 26 27.36 9.26 21.62
C LEU A 26 25.86 9.14 21.35
N GLY A 27 25.46 9.48 20.13
CA GLY A 27 24.07 9.49 19.68
C GLY A 27 23.22 10.60 20.32
N GLN A 28 23.84 11.63 20.92
CA GLN A 28 23.13 12.71 21.60
C GLN A 28 23.63 14.08 21.15
N LEU A 29 22.74 15.07 21.17
CA LEU A 29 23.11 16.47 21.03
C LEU A 29 23.86 16.92 22.28
N PHE A 30 24.99 17.61 22.11
CA PHE A 30 25.68 18.20 23.24
C PHE A 30 24.89 19.40 23.81
N ASP A 31 25.08 19.67 25.10
CA ASP A 31 24.45 20.76 25.84
C ASP A 31 25.51 21.46 26.68
N TYR A 32 25.78 22.73 26.37
CA TYR A 32 26.77 23.54 27.09
C TYR A 32 26.06 24.70 27.80
N ARG A 33 26.10 24.70 29.13
CA ARG A 33 25.62 25.79 29.99
C ARG A 33 26.80 26.66 30.37
N ILE A 34 26.75 27.93 30.00
CA ILE A 34 27.85 28.87 30.18
C ILE A 34 27.36 30.04 31.02
N ASP A 35 28.07 30.30 32.10
CA ASP A 35 27.96 31.52 32.87
C ASP A 35 29.03 32.48 32.33
N ALA A 36 28.62 33.63 31.83
CA ALA A 36 29.50 34.62 31.22
C ALA A 36 29.32 36.02 31.83
N LEU A 37 30.36 36.84 31.75
CA LEU A 37 30.36 38.22 32.21
C LEU A 37 30.51 39.14 30.99
N CYS A 38 29.57 40.05 30.80
CA CYS A 38 29.59 41.02 29.71
C CYS A 38 29.94 42.42 30.24
N THR A 39 30.88 43.12 29.58
CA THR A 39 31.21 44.51 29.91
C THR A 39 30.15 45.51 29.43
N ASP A 40 29.27 45.09 28.52
CA ASP A 40 28.12 45.88 28.09
C ASP A 40 27.03 45.85 29.17
N ALA A 41 26.50 47.02 29.54
CA ALA A 41 25.44 47.14 30.53
C ALA A 41 24.07 46.72 29.98
N GLN A 42 23.89 46.73 28.66
CA GLN A 42 22.63 46.40 27.99
C GLN A 42 22.89 45.55 26.73
N PRO A 43 23.42 44.32 26.87
CA PRO A 43 23.66 43.45 25.72
C PRO A 43 22.35 43.09 25.02
N ASP A 44 22.33 43.15 23.68
CA ASP A 44 21.19 42.71 22.88
C ASP A 44 21.11 41.18 22.88
N LEU A 45 20.29 40.63 23.77
CA LEU A 45 20.11 39.18 23.90
C LEU A 45 19.50 38.57 22.62
N GLY A 46 18.67 39.32 21.90
CA GLY A 46 18.03 38.85 20.67
C GLY A 46 19.06 38.65 19.55
N ALA A 47 20.01 39.58 19.43
CA ALA A 47 21.11 39.48 18.48
C ALA A 47 22.07 38.31 18.77
N LEU A 48 22.09 37.80 20.01
CA LEU A 48 22.92 36.64 20.38
C LEU A 48 22.31 35.30 19.97
N LEU A 49 20.98 35.19 19.88
CA LEU A 49 20.32 33.92 19.58
C LEU A 49 20.69 33.40 18.18
N GLY A 50 21.05 32.12 18.10
CA GLY A 50 21.45 31.45 16.86
C GLY A 50 22.86 31.78 16.36
N THR A 51 23.58 32.71 17.00
CA THR A 51 24.97 33.05 16.63
C THR A 51 25.94 31.96 17.10
N PRO A 52 27.04 31.74 16.37
CA PRO A 52 28.05 30.76 16.77
C PRO A 52 28.89 31.27 17.95
N MET A 53 29.25 30.37 18.85
CA MET A 53 30.17 30.64 19.96
C MET A 53 31.11 29.45 20.16
N ALA A 54 32.35 29.74 20.58
CA ALA A 54 33.34 28.71 20.88
C ALA A 54 34.05 28.96 22.20
N VAL A 55 34.11 27.94 23.07
CA VAL A 55 34.99 27.94 24.24
C VAL A 55 36.28 27.20 23.89
N GLN A 56 37.40 27.88 24.07
CA GLN A 56 38.74 27.34 23.92
C GLN A 56 39.28 26.95 25.29
N LEU A 57 39.73 25.72 25.42
CA LEU A 57 40.53 25.25 26.56
C LEU A 57 41.93 24.92 26.05
N ALA A 58 42.93 25.66 26.51
CA ALA A 58 44.34 25.41 26.21
C ALA A 58 45.09 25.01 27.48
N ASP A 59 45.88 23.94 27.38
CA ASP A 59 46.80 23.55 28.45
C ASP A 59 48.21 24.09 28.22
N ALA A 60 49.06 24.02 29.26
CA ALA A 60 50.44 24.47 29.20
C ALA A 60 51.36 23.60 28.31
N ALA A 61 50.86 22.48 27.79
CA ALA A 61 51.57 21.61 26.83
C ALA A 61 51.27 21.98 25.36
N GLY A 62 50.33 22.91 25.13
CA GLY A 62 49.91 23.36 23.80
C GLY A 62 48.73 22.57 23.22
N GLU A 63 48.18 21.61 23.97
CA GLU A 63 46.98 20.89 23.56
C GLU A 63 45.76 21.80 23.68
N GLN A 64 44.91 21.78 22.66
CA GLN A 64 43.72 22.63 22.59
C GLN A 64 42.46 21.79 22.41
N ARG A 65 41.41 22.15 23.16
CA ARG A 65 40.06 21.63 22.99
C ARG A 65 39.10 22.78 22.73
N TRP A 66 38.22 22.57 21.76
CA TRP A 66 37.19 23.50 21.38
C TRP A 66 35.82 22.95 21.76
N TYR A 67 34.93 23.82 22.22
CA TYR A 67 33.51 23.57 22.41
C TYR A 67 32.76 24.60 21.59
N HIS A 68 32.37 24.22 20.38
CA HIS A 68 31.71 25.11 19.42
C HIS A 68 30.25 24.73 19.25
N GLY A 69 29.35 25.71 19.32
CA GLY A 69 27.90 25.54 19.17
C GLY A 69 27.22 26.83 18.73
N ILE A 70 25.90 26.82 18.69
CA ILE A 70 25.07 28.01 18.50
C ILE A 70 24.31 28.32 19.79
N VAL A 71 24.02 29.59 20.04
CA VAL A 71 23.24 30.00 21.23
C VAL A 71 21.75 29.66 21.03
N ALA A 72 21.22 28.72 21.82
CA ALA A 72 19.79 28.40 21.85
C ALA A 72 19.01 29.29 22.81
N THR A 73 19.58 29.60 23.97
CA THR A 73 18.99 30.50 24.96
C THR A 73 20.04 31.45 25.52
N CYS A 74 19.63 32.68 25.82
CA CYS A 74 20.46 33.68 26.48
C CYS A 74 19.59 34.42 27.49
N ALA A 75 20.02 34.47 28.75
CA ALA A 75 19.33 35.18 29.82
C ALA A 75 20.29 36.12 30.55
N GLN A 76 19.78 37.27 31.01
CA GLN A 76 20.51 38.18 31.88
C GLN A 76 20.19 37.82 33.34
N ALA A 77 21.19 37.31 34.07
CA ALA A 77 21.05 36.83 35.43
C ALA A 77 21.17 37.95 36.48
N GLY A 78 21.92 39.02 36.18
CA GLY A 78 22.13 40.15 37.10
C GLY A 78 23.33 41.02 36.75
N ILE A 79 23.82 41.78 37.73
CA ILE A 79 25.05 42.59 37.64
C ILE A 79 26.01 42.11 38.72
N THR A 80 27.27 41.87 38.33
CA THR A 80 28.35 41.45 39.23
C THR A 80 29.50 42.44 39.16
N VAL A 81 30.18 42.70 40.28
CA VAL A 81 31.37 43.56 40.32
C VAL A 81 32.61 42.69 40.54
N VAL A 82 33.57 42.79 39.62
CA VAL A 82 34.89 42.14 39.71
C VAL A 82 35.94 43.23 39.56
N ASP A 83 36.91 43.29 40.48
CA ASP A 83 37.99 44.28 40.48
C ASP A 83 37.52 45.74 40.24
N ALA A 84 36.41 46.10 40.91
CA ALA A 84 35.73 47.41 40.80
C ALA A 84 35.12 47.75 39.42
N ILE A 85 35.04 46.80 38.50
CA ILE A 85 34.33 46.92 37.21
C ILE A 85 32.98 46.19 37.32
N SER A 86 31.89 46.83 36.87
CA SER A 86 30.56 46.21 36.82
C SER A 86 30.38 45.45 35.50
N TYR A 87 29.94 44.21 35.60
CA TYR A 87 29.65 43.32 34.49
C TYR A 87 28.19 42.88 34.54
N THR A 88 27.55 42.75 33.37
CA THR A 88 26.27 42.08 33.22
C THR A 88 26.50 40.58 33.18
N ALA A 89 25.93 39.83 34.12
CA ALA A 89 26.01 38.37 34.14
C ALA A 89 25.00 37.77 33.15
N LEU A 90 25.48 36.86 32.29
CA LEU A 90 24.69 36.18 31.27
C LEU A 90 24.75 34.66 31.45
N ASP A 91 23.59 34.02 31.33
CA ASP A 91 23.44 32.57 31.26
C ASP A 91 23.19 32.18 29.81
N LEU A 92 24.12 31.44 29.21
CA LEU A 92 24.09 31.05 27.80
C LEU A 92 23.93 29.52 27.70
N HIS A 93 23.09 29.09 26.76
CA HIS A 93 22.93 27.70 26.40
C HIS A 93 23.38 27.49 24.97
N LEU A 94 24.52 26.81 24.81
CA LEU A 94 25.06 26.43 23.52
C LEU A 94 24.65 25.00 23.16
N VAL A 95 24.19 24.83 21.92
CA VAL A 95 23.73 23.55 21.35
C VAL A 95 24.37 23.32 19.97
N PRO A 96 24.40 22.08 19.45
CA PRO A 96 24.72 21.85 18.04
C PRO A 96 23.66 22.46 17.14
N ARG A 97 24.04 22.89 15.94
CA ARG A 97 23.10 23.38 14.92
C ARG A 97 22.00 22.36 14.59
N PRO A 98 22.26 21.04 14.51
CA PRO A 98 21.22 20.00 14.47
C PRO A 98 20.09 20.12 15.50
N TRP A 99 20.29 20.79 16.64
CA TRP A 99 19.23 21.07 17.61
C TRP A 99 18.05 21.85 17.00
N LEU A 100 18.27 22.67 15.97
CA LEU A 100 17.19 23.38 15.26
C LEU A 100 16.13 22.44 14.68
N LEU A 101 16.49 21.18 14.40
CA LEU A 101 15.55 20.15 13.94
C LEU A 101 14.52 19.77 15.03
N THR A 102 14.83 19.98 16.31
CA THR A 102 13.87 19.78 17.41
C THR A 102 12.77 20.86 17.43
N GLN A 103 13.01 21.98 16.74
CA GLN A 103 12.09 23.11 16.64
C GLN A 103 11.20 23.04 15.39
N ARG A 104 11.37 22.00 14.56
CA ARG A 104 10.64 21.78 13.31
C ARG A 104 9.86 20.48 13.41
N ARG A 105 8.60 20.47 13.01
CA ARG A 105 7.73 19.29 13.03
C ARG A 105 6.96 19.18 11.73
N ASP A 106 6.90 17.98 11.17
CA ASP A 106 6.33 17.80 9.83
C ASP A 106 5.68 16.41 9.60
N CYS A 107 5.02 16.28 8.45
CA CYS A 107 4.60 15.02 7.82
C CYS A 107 5.18 14.98 6.40
N ARG A 108 6.06 14.02 6.11
CA ARG A 108 6.84 13.93 4.85
C ARG A 108 7.01 12.48 4.43
N ILE A 109 7.15 12.27 3.12
CA ILE A 109 7.41 10.97 2.51
C ILE A 109 8.79 11.00 1.87
N TYR A 110 9.62 10.01 2.20
CA TYR A 110 10.92 9.74 1.59
C TYR A 110 10.85 8.40 0.85
N GLN A 111 11.32 8.38 -0.40
CA GLN A 111 11.29 7.20 -1.28
C GLN A 111 12.65 6.98 -1.91
N ASP A 112 13.07 5.71 -1.98
CA ASP A 112 14.31 5.26 -2.61
C ASP A 112 15.58 5.94 -2.08
N LEU A 113 15.56 6.27 -0.79
CA LEU A 113 16.68 6.84 -0.03
C LEU A 113 17.09 5.91 1.12
N SER A 114 18.39 5.81 1.35
CA SER A 114 18.97 5.20 2.55
C SER A 114 18.89 6.17 3.74
N VAL A 115 18.98 5.64 4.96
CA VAL A 115 18.94 6.47 6.18
C VAL A 115 20.04 7.56 6.19
N PRO A 116 21.31 7.30 5.81
CA PRO A 116 22.32 8.36 5.70
C PRO A 116 21.98 9.46 4.68
N GLU A 117 21.34 9.11 3.55
CA GLU A 117 20.87 10.08 2.56
C GLU A 117 19.74 10.95 3.13
N ILE A 118 18.78 10.35 3.84
CA ILE A 118 17.69 11.06 4.53
C ILE A 118 18.25 12.03 5.57
N VAL A 119 19.18 11.57 6.42
CA VAL A 119 19.84 12.40 7.45
C VAL A 119 20.52 13.61 6.83
N THR A 120 21.29 13.40 5.76
CA THR A 120 22.00 14.48 5.06
C THR A 120 21.01 15.48 4.44
N SER A 121 19.93 14.99 3.83
CA SER A 121 18.88 15.83 3.24
C SER A 121 18.19 16.70 4.28
N VAL A 122 17.78 16.14 5.42
CA VAL A 122 17.08 16.88 6.49
C VAL A 122 17.99 17.91 7.16
N LEU A 123 19.27 17.57 7.39
CA LEU A 123 20.24 18.51 7.96
C LEU A 123 20.54 19.68 7.02
N ALA A 124 20.56 19.45 5.71
CA ALA A 124 20.79 20.51 4.72
C ALA A 124 19.69 21.58 4.74
N GLU A 125 18.45 21.24 5.12
CA GLU A 125 17.33 22.20 5.20
C GLU A 125 17.53 23.29 6.26
N ILE A 126 18.30 23.02 7.33
CA ILE A 126 18.70 24.02 8.34
C ILE A 126 20.07 24.66 8.02
N GLY A 127 20.57 24.42 6.80
CA GLY A 127 21.88 24.89 6.34
C GLY A 127 23.04 24.22 7.08
N TYR A 128 22.90 22.98 7.53
CA TYR A 128 23.98 22.23 8.18
C TYR A 128 24.56 21.18 7.24
N SER A 129 25.80 21.41 6.80
CA SER A 129 26.53 20.52 5.88
C SER A 129 27.79 19.90 6.50
N ASP A 130 28.14 20.27 7.73
CA ASP A 130 29.30 19.74 8.45
C ASP A 130 29.04 18.32 8.98
N VAL A 131 28.81 17.38 8.06
CA VAL A 131 28.52 15.98 8.34
C VAL A 131 29.59 15.10 7.71
N GLN A 132 30.22 14.26 8.51
CA GLN A 132 31.18 13.26 8.05
C GLN A 132 30.59 11.87 8.22
N GLN A 133 30.56 11.08 7.14
CA GLN A 133 30.10 9.70 7.19
C GLN A 133 31.31 8.75 7.32
N GLN A 134 31.46 8.12 8.48
CA GLN A 134 32.44 7.08 8.77
C GLN A 134 31.72 5.75 9.03
N LEU A 135 30.96 5.32 8.02
CA LEU A 135 30.15 4.11 8.08
C LEU A 135 30.92 2.95 7.43
N SER A 136 30.98 1.82 8.12
CA SER A 136 31.56 0.57 7.61
C SER A 136 30.55 -0.26 6.81
N THR A 137 29.26 -0.06 7.06
CA THR A 137 28.15 -0.75 6.41
C THR A 137 27.57 0.11 5.29
N GLN A 138 27.17 -0.53 4.19
CA GLN A 138 26.31 0.09 3.19
C GLN A 138 24.84 -0.17 3.56
N TYR A 139 24.08 0.91 3.75
CA TYR A 139 22.68 0.82 4.19
C TYR A 139 21.74 0.73 2.99
N PRO A 140 20.74 -0.19 3.02
CA PRO A 140 19.80 -0.33 1.92
C PRO A 140 18.91 0.91 1.78
N LYS A 141 18.47 1.15 0.54
CA LYS A 141 17.47 2.18 0.26
C LYS A 141 16.10 1.70 0.72
N ARG A 142 15.37 2.56 1.41
CA ARG A 142 13.99 2.31 1.81
C ARG A 142 13.07 2.72 0.67
N SER A 143 12.23 1.80 0.21
CA SER A 143 11.23 2.09 -0.84
C SER A 143 10.17 3.09 -0.35
N TYR A 144 9.92 3.12 0.96
CA TYR A 144 8.97 4.04 1.58
C TYR A 144 9.38 4.29 3.04
N CYS A 145 9.46 5.55 3.44
CA CYS A 145 9.75 5.99 4.80
C CYS A 145 9.04 7.31 5.08
N VAL A 146 8.27 7.37 6.15
CA VAL A 146 7.38 8.47 6.47
C VAL A 146 7.81 9.10 7.79
N GLN A 147 8.07 10.41 7.76
CA GLN A 147 8.05 11.23 8.96
C GLN A 147 6.59 11.60 9.23
N TYR A 148 6.03 11.27 10.39
CA TYR A 148 4.62 11.55 10.68
C TYR A 148 4.41 12.19 12.04
N ARG A 149 4.06 13.47 12.05
CA ARG A 149 3.75 14.25 13.26
C ARG A 149 4.84 14.12 14.33
N GLU A 150 6.10 14.11 13.93
CA GLU A 150 7.26 14.09 14.82
C GLU A 150 8.21 15.22 14.43
N ASP A 151 9.01 15.71 15.37
CA ASP A 151 10.03 16.70 15.03
C ASP A 151 11.12 16.09 14.15
N ASP A 152 11.79 16.92 13.35
CA ASP A 152 12.78 16.46 12.38
C ASP A 152 13.94 15.73 13.07
N PHE A 153 14.29 16.09 14.32
CA PHE A 153 15.36 15.44 15.06
C PHE A 153 14.95 14.06 15.60
N SER A 154 13.74 13.92 16.14
CA SER A 154 13.18 12.62 16.55
C SER A 154 13.10 11.66 15.36
N PHE A 155 12.69 12.17 14.18
CA PHE A 155 12.68 11.38 12.95
C PHE A 155 14.07 10.82 12.61
N LEU A 156 15.10 11.67 12.60
CA LEU A 156 16.47 11.19 12.35
C LEU A 156 16.96 10.24 13.44
N SER A 157 16.68 10.54 14.71
CA SER A 157 17.14 9.75 15.86
C SER A 157 16.59 8.33 15.83
N ARG A 158 15.28 8.13 15.60
CA ARG A 158 14.70 6.78 15.51
C ARG A 158 15.25 5.97 14.34
N LEU A 159 15.55 6.62 13.21
CA LEU A 159 16.12 5.94 12.04
C LEU A 159 17.56 5.51 12.32
N LEU A 160 18.37 6.41 12.88
CA LEU A 160 19.75 6.11 13.28
C LEU A 160 19.79 4.98 14.33
N GLU A 161 18.95 5.06 15.36
CA GLU A 161 18.79 4.03 16.40
C GLU A 161 18.42 2.66 15.80
N GLN A 162 17.48 2.61 14.84
CA GLN A 162 17.06 1.37 14.18
C GLN A 162 18.19 0.75 13.34
N GLU A 163 18.90 1.58 12.57
CA GLU A 163 19.99 1.13 11.69
C GLU A 163 21.28 0.80 12.45
N GLY A 164 21.37 1.16 13.73
CA GLY A 164 22.58 1.03 14.55
C GLY A 164 23.64 2.09 14.27
N ILE A 165 23.25 3.17 13.59
CA ILE A 165 24.10 4.34 13.36
C ILE A 165 23.99 5.23 14.59
N TYR A 166 25.13 5.75 15.03
CA TYR A 166 25.20 6.77 16.06
C TYR A 166 26.11 7.88 15.56
N TYR A 167 26.25 8.93 16.37
CA TYR A 167 27.08 10.06 16.01
C TYR A 167 27.77 10.66 17.21
N TYR A 168 28.81 11.43 16.94
CA TYR A 168 29.44 12.33 17.90
C TYR A 168 29.87 13.61 17.19
N PHE A 169 30.34 14.59 17.95
CA PHE A 169 30.78 15.87 17.39
C PHE A 169 32.28 16.03 17.54
N THR A 170 32.91 16.52 16.48
CA THR A 170 34.27 17.07 16.55
C THR A 170 34.19 18.58 16.43
N HIS A 171 35.04 19.28 17.18
CA HIS A 171 34.95 20.73 17.30
C HIS A 171 36.25 21.39 16.83
N SER A 172 36.09 22.49 16.11
CA SER A 172 37.12 23.47 15.80
C SER A 172 36.68 24.83 16.33
N ARG A 173 37.49 25.87 16.10
CA ARG A 173 37.13 27.24 16.48
C ARG A 173 35.84 27.73 15.83
N SER A 174 35.58 27.34 14.58
CA SER A 174 34.51 27.93 13.76
C SER A 174 33.43 26.93 13.32
N ALA A 175 33.58 25.64 13.67
CA ALA A 175 32.66 24.60 13.22
C ALA A 175 32.58 23.45 14.25
N HIS A 176 31.42 22.81 14.29
CA HIS A 176 31.23 21.51 14.92
C HIS A 176 30.74 20.54 13.86
N THR A 177 31.45 19.43 13.66
CA THR A 177 31.16 18.44 12.62
C THR A 177 30.53 17.21 13.25
N MET A 178 29.35 16.83 12.78
CA MET A 178 28.68 15.59 13.15
C MET A 178 29.32 14.42 12.42
N VAL A 179 29.87 13.46 13.15
CA VAL A 179 30.48 12.25 12.58
C VAL A 179 29.50 11.09 12.75
N LEU A 180 28.89 10.64 11.65
CA LEU A 180 28.06 9.43 11.63
C LEU A 180 28.96 8.19 11.62
N CYS A 181 28.68 7.23 12.50
CA CYS A 181 29.50 6.05 12.71
C CYS A 181 28.66 4.82 13.09
N ASP A 182 29.16 3.63 12.77
CA ASP A 182 28.50 2.35 13.02
C ASP A 182 29.47 1.27 13.57
N ALA A 183 30.75 1.61 13.77
CA ALA A 183 31.77 0.66 14.18
C ALA A 183 32.95 1.35 14.86
N LEU A 184 33.78 0.57 15.56
CA LEU A 184 34.96 1.06 16.27
C LEU A 184 35.97 1.77 15.35
N GLY A 185 36.03 1.39 14.07
CA GLY A 185 36.95 1.98 13.09
C GLY A 185 36.75 3.49 12.84
N ALA A 186 35.61 4.05 13.24
CA ALA A 186 35.34 5.49 13.21
C ALA A 186 35.91 6.25 14.44
N HIS A 187 36.53 5.53 15.37
CA HIS A 187 37.11 6.08 16.59
C HIS A 187 38.62 5.93 16.58
N ALA A 188 39.32 6.91 17.15
CA ALA A 188 40.77 6.92 17.19
C ALA A 188 41.27 7.33 18.58
N GLN A 189 42.47 6.87 18.91
CA GLN A 189 43.21 7.41 20.03
C GLN A 189 43.64 8.85 19.73
N ARG A 190 43.67 9.70 20.77
CA ARG A 190 44.18 11.08 20.64
C ARG A 190 45.50 11.21 21.36
N ASN A 191 46.45 11.86 20.68
CA ASN A 191 47.77 12.14 21.23
C ASN A 191 47.66 12.86 22.58
N GLY A 192 48.47 12.43 23.56
CA GLY A 192 48.54 13.04 24.89
C GLY A 192 47.49 12.55 25.87
N VAL A 193 46.46 11.83 25.41
CA VAL A 193 45.44 11.19 26.25
C VAL A 193 45.16 9.73 25.87
N ASP A 194 45.97 9.16 24.98
CA ASP A 194 45.91 7.78 24.49
C ASP A 194 46.25 6.75 25.58
N ASN A 195 47.04 7.15 26.57
CA ASN A 195 47.43 6.31 27.70
C ASN A 195 47.27 7.09 29.02
N LEU A 196 46.21 6.78 29.78
CA LEU A 196 45.91 7.48 31.03
C LEU A 196 46.21 6.60 32.25
N PRO A 197 47.09 7.06 33.17
CA PRO A 197 47.31 6.36 34.43
C PRO A 197 46.16 6.60 35.41
N TYR A 198 45.74 5.54 36.10
CA TYR A 198 44.90 5.63 37.27
C TYR A 198 45.74 6.05 38.48
N VAL A 199 45.35 7.15 39.13
CA VAL A 199 46.01 7.68 40.33
C VAL A 199 44.95 8.00 41.37
N PRO A 200 44.85 7.25 42.47
CA PRO A 200 43.87 7.53 43.52
C PRO A 200 43.99 8.98 44.03
N PRO A 201 42.88 9.63 44.43
CA PRO A 201 42.88 11.05 44.82
C PRO A 201 43.88 11.37 45.93
N GLU A 202 44.13 10.42 46.85
CA GLU A 202 45.08 10.57 47.97
C GLU A 202 46.55 10.69 47.52
N LEU A 203 46.84 10.27 46.28
CA LEU A 203 48.17 10.28 45.68
C LEU A 203 48.31 11.29 44.53
N GLU A 204 47.23 12.00 44.18
CA GLU A 204 47.18 12.94 43.06
C GLU A 204 48.15 14.11 43.29
N ASN A 205 48.23 14.64 44.51
CA ASN A 205 49.16 15.70 44.90
C ASN A 205 50.64 15.26 45.02
N ARG A 206 50.94 13.96 44.87
CA ARG A 206 52.29 13.39 45.06
C ARG A 206 53.03 13.11 43.75
N ARG A 207 52.42 13.30 42.58
CA ARG A 207 53.04 13.00 41.28
C ARG A 207 52.99 14.18 40.30
N ILE A 208 54.07 14.32 39.52
CA ILE A 208 54.25 15.26 38.40
C ILE A 208 53.47 14.76 37.15
N LEU A 209 52.42 13.95 37.31
CA LEU A 209 51.63 13.44 36.18
C LEU A 209 50.63 14.51 35.73
N ARG A 210 50.66 14.85 34.44
CA ARG A 210 49.88 15.98 33.89
C ARG A 210 48.39 15.66 33.69
N SER A 211 48.08 14.44 33.28
CA SER A 211 46.73 13.94 33.00
C SER A 211 46.55 12.57 33.63
N VAL A 212 45.54 12.41 34.49
CA VAL A 212 45.28 11.18 35.25
C VAL A 212 43.78 10.90 35.34
N VAL A 213 43.44 9.63 35.55
CA VAL A 213 42.12 9.20 35.99
C VAL A 213 42.16 9.04 37.51
N SER A 214 41.39 9.85 38.24
CA SER A 214 41.41 9.89 39.70
C SER A 214 40.39 8.97 40.36
N GLN A 215 39.23 8.77 39.72
CA GLN A 215 38.19 7.87 40.19
C GLN A 215 37.81 6.89 39.09
N TRP A 216 37.50 5.65 39.47
CA TRP A 216 37.05 4.60 38.56
C TRP A 216 35.98 3.74 39.25
N ARG A 217 34.82 3.64 38.63
CA ARG A 217 33.70 2.82 39.08
C ARG A 217 33.27 1.88 37.96
N ALA A 218 33.46 0.58 38.17
CA ALA A 218 32.92 -0.45 37.29
C ALA A 218 31.52 -0.87 37.76
N ALA A 219 30.53 -0.85 36.87
CA ALA A 219 29.17 -1.30 37.14
C ALA A 219 28.74 -2.38 36.15
N ARG A 220 27.88 -3.29 36.62
CA ARG A 220 27.25 -4.33 35.80
C ARG A 220 25.77 -4.44 36.11
N ALA A 221 24.95 -4.74 35.11
CA ALA A 221 23.52 -4.92 35.27
C ALA A 221 22.99 -6.12 34.45
N LEU A 222 21.87 -6.68 34.91
CA LEU A 222 21.15 -7.75 34.24
C LEU A 222 20.33 -7.18 33.08
N HIS A 223 20.51 -7.70 31.87
CA HIS A 223 19.74 -7.33 30.68
C HIS A 223 19.63 -8.52 29.73
N SER A 224 18.61 -8.52 28.88
CA SER A 224 18.39 -9.57 27.90
C SER A 224 19.63 -9.85 27.05
N THR A 225 19.89 -11.15 26.85
CA THR A 225 21.05 -11.64 26.10
C THR A 225 20.65 -12.13 24.72
N ARG A 226 19.37 -12.11 24.37
CA ARG A 226 18.88 -12.49 23.05
C ARG A 226 17.78 -11.55 22.60
N HIS A 227 17.82 -11.17 21.33
CA HIS A 227 16.71 -10.51 20.66
C HIS A 227 16.34 -11.26 19.38
N ALA A 228 15.05 -11.49 19.21
CA ALA A 228 14.46 -12.13 18.04
C ALA A 228 13.39 -11.22 17.44
N VAL A 229 13.34 -11.16 16.12
CA VAL A 229 12.37 -10.39 15.34
C VAL A 229 11.84 -11.22 14.18
N THR A 230 10.64 -10.89 13.72
CA THR A 230 10.11 -11.44 12.46
C THR A 230 9.15 -10.44 11.82
N ASP A 231 8.84 -10.66 10.54
CA ASP A 231 7.91 -9.84 9.78
C ASP A 231 7.20 -10.67 8.71
N TYR A 232 6.34 -10.04 7.91
CA TYR A 232 5.62 -10.66 6.80
C TYR A 232 5.73 -9.81 5.53
N ASP A 233 6.30 -10.41 4.49
CA ASP A 233 6.30 -9.83 3.14
C ASP A 233 5.21 -10.48 2.27
N PRO A 234 4.17 -9.72 1.84
CA PRO A 234 3.14 -10.24 0.95
C PRO A 234 3.65 -10.61 -0.45
N GLN A 235 4.81 -10.13 -0.90
CA GLN A 235 5.42 -10.54 -2.17
C GLN A 235 6.10 -11.90 -2.07
N GLN A 236 6.58 -12.27 -0.87
CA GLN A 236 7.23 -13.55 -0.59
C GLN A 236 6.60 -14.25 0.62
N PRO A 237 5.30 -14.58 0.61
CA PRO A 237 4.52 -14.94 1.81
C PRO A 237 4.92 -16.27 2.49
N ARG A 238 5.84 -17.03 1.87
CA ARG A 238 6.37 -18.31 2.41
C ARG A 238 7.81 -18.20 2.92
N VAL A 239 8.49 -17.10 2.62
CA VAL A 239 9.86 -16.89 3.07
C VAL A 239 9.83 -16.54 4.55
N SER A 240 10.66 -17.22 5.34
CA SER A 240 10.80 -16.88 6.75
C SER A 240 11.64 -15.61 6.87
N LEU A 241 11.06 -14.59 7.50
CA LEU A 241 11.77 -13.37 7.90
C LEU A 241 12.23 -13.44 9.37
N ALA A 242 12.10 -14.59 10.04
CA ALA A 242 12.60 -14.74 11.40
C ALA A 242 14.12 -14.56 11.45
N ALA A 243 14.57 -13.73 12.38
CA ALA A 243 15.97 -13.46 12.64
C ALA A 243 16.20 -13.28 14.15
N GLU A 244 17.34 -13.73 14.64
CA GLU A 244 17.71 -13.61 16.05
C GLU A 244 19.20 -13.33 16.21
N CYS A 245 19.55 -12.67 17.31
CA CYS A 245 20.93 -12.42 17.69
C CYS A 245 21.11 -12.66 19.19
N ASP A 246 21.99 -13.60 19.52
CA ASP A 246 22.52 -13.79 20.87
C ASP A 246 23.65 -12.81 21.13
N ALA A 247 23.70 -12.29 22.35
CA ALA A 247 24.78 -11.44 22.76
C ALA A 247 26.08 -12.23 22.91
N SER A 248 27.16 -11.60 22.50
CA SER A 248 28.51 -12.12 22.64
C SER A 248 29.31 -11.34 23.70
N GLY A 249 30.31 -11.98 24.30
CA GLY A 249 31.24 -11.33 25.22
C GLY A 249 31.45 -12.05 26.55
N ALA A 250 32.59 -11.77 27.19
CA ALA A 250 32.92 -12.34 28.48
C ALA A 250 32.14 -11.65 29.61
N GLY A 251 31.57 -12.45 30.52
CA GLY A 251 30.91 -11.93 31.72
C GLY A 251 29.44 -11.57 31.54
N LEU A 252 28.75 -12.23 30.61
CA LEU A 252 27.30 -12.35 30.62
C LEU A 252 26.84 -13.07 31.89
N HIS A 253 25.61 -12.77 32.34
CA HIS A 253 25.02 -13.45 33.48
C HIS A 253 24.50 -14.84 33.08
N PRO A 254 24.35 -15.78 34.03
CA PRO A 254 23.94 -17.16 33.74
C PRO A 254 22.41 -17.37 33.82
N VAL A 255 21.59 -16.33 33.60
CA VAL A 255 20.13 -16.46 33.75
C VAL A 255 19.56 -16.92 32.42
N ASP A 256 19.06 -18.15 32.39
CA ASP A 256 18.47 -18.75 31.20
C ASP A 256 17.15 -18.07 30.81
N GLY A 257 16.88 -17.99 29.51
CA GLY A 257 15.60 -17.52 28.97
C GLY A 257 15.37 -16.01 29.00
N LEU A 258 16.36 -15.20 29.42
CA LEU A 258 16.24 -13.74 29.39
C LEU A 258 16.40 -13.18 27.96
N ALA A 259 15.32 -13.30 27.18
CA ALA A 259 15.24 -12.95 25.77
C ALA A 259 14.09 -11.98 25.48
N VAL A 260 14.18 -11.25 24.37
CA VAL A 260 13.09 -10.42 23.83
C VAL A 260 12.71 -10.93 22.46
N PHE A 261 11.41 -10.99 22.19
CA PHE A 261 10.84 -11.21 20.87
C PHE A 261 9.95 -10.02 20.52
N ASP A 262 10.01 -9.56 19.27
CA ASP A 262 9.24 -8.41 18.79
C ASP A 262 8.64 -8.65 17.39
N TYR A 263 7.42 -8.13 17.17
CA TYR A 263 6.69 -8.14 15.90
C TYR A 263 5.81 -6.88 15.81
N PRO A 264 5.81 -6.16 14.68
CA PRO A 264 6.60 -6.41 13.47
C PRO A 264 8.08 -6.03 13.65
N GLY A 265 8.96 -6.69 12.88
CA GLY A 265 10.40 -6.40 12.88
C GLY A 265 10.81 -5.25 11.95
N SER A 266 9.86 -4.64 11.22
CA SER A 266 10.04 -3.55 10.25
C SER A 266 11.10 -3.83 9.18
N HIS A 267 11.12 -5.06 8.63
CA HIS A 267 12.05 -5.47 7.58
C HIS A 267 11.38 -6.35 6.52
N ALA A 268 11.73 -6.13 5.25
CA ALA A 268 11.28 -6.96 4.13
C ALA A 268 12.25 -8.12 3.80
N LEU A 269 13.51 -8.00 4.23
CA LEU A 269 14.57 -8.99 3.98
C LEU A 269 15.09 -9.55 5.30
N GLN A 270 15.36 -10.86 5.33
CA GLN A 270 15.90 -11.51 6.52
C GLN A 270 17.26 -10.92 6.95
N ALA A 271 18.09 -10.47 6.00
CA ALA A 271 19.38 -9.83 6.29
C ALA A 271 19.21 -8.54 7.13
N ASP A 272 18.19 -7.74 6.85
CA ASP A 272 17.87 -6.55 7.65
C ASP A 272 17.34 -6.93 9.03
N GLY A 273 16.50 -7.97 9.11
CA GLY A 273 16.05 -8.53 10.39
C GLY A 273 17.20 -8.99 11.29
N SER A 274 18.20 -9.69 10.73
CA SER A 274 19.40 -10.11 11.44
C SER A 274 20.21 -8.92 11.96
N ARG A 275 20.32 -7.87 11.16
CA ARG A 275 21.00 -6.63 11.54
C ARG A 275 20.25 -5.89 12.64
N TYR A 276 18.93 -5.77 12.58
CA TYR A 276 18.14 -5.13 13.65
C TYR A 276 18.18 -5.92 14.95
N ALA A 277 18.11 -7.25 14.88
CA ALA A 277 18.30 -8.11 16.05
C ALA A 277 19.69 -7.88 16.67
N GLN A 278 20.74 -7.83 15.85
CA GLN A 278 22.10 -7.54 16.29
C GLN A 278 22.22 -6.15 16.94
N VAL A 279 21.74 -5.09 16.27
CA VAL A 279 21.80 -3.72 16.77
C VAL A 279 21.13 -3.59 18.13
N ARG A 280 19.91 -4.15 18.28
CA ARG A 280 19.18 -4.09 19.55
C ARG A 280 19.90 -4.88 20.65
N THR A 281 20.47 -6.05 20.33
CA THR A 281 21.26 -6.85 21.29
C THR A 281 22.52 -6.09 21.73
N GLU A 282 23.24 -5.49 20.80
CA GLU A 282 24.46 -4.70 21.06
C GLU A 282 24.18 -3.40 21.83
N ALA A 283 23.01 -2.77 21.66
CA ALA A 283 22.63 -1.57 22.40
C ALA A 283 22.58 -1.79 23.92
N HIS A 284 22.35 -3.02 24.37
CA HIS A 284 22.43 -3.39 25.78
C HIS A 284 23.86 -3.55 26.31
N ASN A 285 24.92 -3.48 25.49
CA ASN A 285 26.31 -3.62 25.96
C ASN A 285 26.66 -2.58 27.02
N VAL A 286 26.26 -1.32 26.79
CA VAL A 286 26.51 -0.20 27.72
C VAL A 286 25.79 -0.39 29.05
N GLN A 287 24.55 -0.88 29.01
CA GLN A 287 23.79 -1.11 30.24
C GLN A 287 24.31 -2.33 31.01
N ARG A 288 24.77 -3.36 30.31
CA ARG A 288 25.32 -4.59 30.91
C ARG A 288 26.65 -4.36 31.60
N ALA A 289 27.55 -3.58 30.99
CA ALA A 289 28.85 -3.28 31.56
C ALA A 289 29.32 -1.89 31.11
N SER A 290 29.28 -0.92 32.02
CA SER A 290 29.89 0.39 31.80
C SER A 290 30.70 0.84 33.01
N HIS A 291 31.63 1.73 32.74
CA HIS A 291 32.54 2.30 33.71
C HIS A 291 32.33 3.80 33.79
N GLN A 292 32.34 4.35 34.99
CA GLN A 292 32.39 5.79 35.22
C GLN A 292 33.79 6.15 35.70
N ALA A 293 34.37 7.20 35.14
CA ALA A 293 35.70 7.66 35.50
C ALA A 293 35.75 9.18 35.64
N THR A 294 36.51 9.67 36.62
CA THR A 294 36.80 11.11 36.76
C THR A 294 38.22 11.38 36.31
N THR A 295 38.42 12.39 35.48
CA THR A 295 39.71 12.71 34.87
C THR A 295 39.95 14.21 34.78
N ASN A 296 41.22 14.59 34.85
CA ASN A 296 41.68 15.95 34.57
C ASN A 296 42.32 16.09 33.16
N ALA A 297 42.23 15.04 32.34
CA ALA A 297 42.75 14.98 30.97
C ALA A 297 41.89 15.79 29.99
N CYS A 298 42.27 17.04 29.73
CA CYS A 298 41.48 17.97 28.92
C CYS A 298 41.24 17.52 27.46
N GLY A 299 42.19 16.78 26.87
CA GLY A 299 42.09 16.25 25.52
C GLY A 299 41.13 15.07 25.35
N LEU A 300 40.66 14.45 26.44
CA LEU A 300 39.77 13.30 26.39
C LEU A 300 38.35 13.74 26.09
N MET A 301 37.83 13.37 24.92
CA MET A 301 36.51 13.75 24.41
C MET A 301 35.62 12.52 24.18
N VAL A 302 34.31 12.75 24.03
CA VAL A 302 33.38 11.71 23.58
C VAL A 302 33.77 11.20 22.20
N GLY A 303 33.71 9.89 22.00
CA GLY A 303 34.15 9.21 20.79
C GLY A 303 35.67 8.96 20.71
N ALA A 304 36.47 9.38 21.69
CA ALA A 304 37.90 9.04 21.73
C ALA A 304 38.15 7.64 22.32
N LEU A 305 39.23 7.01 21.87
CA LEU A 305 39.79 5.80 22.48
C LEU A 305 40.93 6.17 23.43
N PHE A 306 41.03 5.48 24.57
CA PHE A 306 42.18 5.58 25.46
C PHE A 306 42.43 4.26 26.20
N THR A 307 43.69 4.03 26.59
CA THR A 307 44.10 2.89 27.41
C THR A 307 44.25 3.30 28.86
N LEU A 308 43.51 2.66 29.78
CA LEU A 308 43.72 2.80 31.22
C LEU A 308 44.94 1.98 31.66
N ARG A 309 45.82 2.55 32.48
CA ARG A 309 46.96 1.84 33.08
C ARG A 309 47.12 2.12 34.56
N GLY A 310 47.80 1.22 35.28
CA GLY A 310 48.10 1.40 36.70
C GLY A 310 46.92 1.21 37.66
N HIS A 311 45.76 0.75 37.18
CA HIS A 311 44.64 0.38 38.03
C HIS A 311 44.94 -0.94 38.78
N PRO A 312 44.71 -1.06 40.11
CA PRO A 312 45.07 -2.24 40.90
C PRO A 312 44.46 -3.56 40.39
N ARG A 313 43.24 -3.48 39.84
CA ARG A 313 42.61 -4.61 39.14
C ARG A 313 43.14 -4.69 37.71
N SER A 314 43.99 -5.68 37.44
CA SER A 314 44.65 -5.88 36.13
C SER A 314 43.68 -5.89 34.95
N ALA A 315 42.54 -6.58 35.08
CA ALA A 315 41.52 -6.68 34.04
C ALA A 315 40.90 -5.33 33.60
N LEU A 316 41.03 -4.27 34.41
CA LEU A 316 40.55 -2.94 34.04
C LEU A 316 41.58 -2.14 33.23
N ASN A 317 42.83 -2.60 33.13
CA ASN A 317 43.89 -1.93 32.37
C ASN A 317 43.84 -2.35 30.90
N GLN A 318 42.91 -1.75 30.16
CA GLN A 318 42.64 -2.04 28.76
C GLN A 318 42.19 -0.77 28.03
N GLU A 319 41.87 -0.90 26.76
CA GLU A 319 41.34 0.20 25.95
C GLU A 319 39.83 0.37 26.14
N TYR A 320 39.41 1.64 26.22
CA TYR A 320 38.02 2.05 26.38
C TYR A 320 37.63 3.10 25.35
N LEU A 321 36.35 3.07 24.96
CA LEU A 321 35.66 4.09 24.20
C LEU A 321 34.91 5.02 25.16
N VAL A 322 35.10 6.35 24.98
CA VAL A 322 34.36 7.36 25.74
C VAL A 322 32.97 7.55 25.15
N LEU A 323 31.95 7.24 25.95
CA LEU A 323 30.55 7.25 25.55
C LEU A 323 29.87 8.58 25.85
N SER A 324 30.13 9.15 27.01
CA SER A 324 29.59 10.44 27.43
C SER A 324 30.55 11.15 28.36
N ALA A 325 30.45 12.47 28.41
CA ALA A 325 31.25 13.32 29.28
C ALA A 325 30.36 14.38 29.94
N GLN A 326 30.61 14.63 31.22
CA GLN A 326 30.12 15.76 31.97
C GLN A 326 31.34 16.54 32.44
N THR A 327 31.58 17.68 31.82
CA THR A 327 32.80 18.47 31.99
C THR A 327 32.47 19.80 32.64
N THR A 328 33.22 20.19 33.66
CA THR A 328 33.16 21.52 34.26
C THR A 328 34.44 22.29 33.93
N LEU A 329 34.27 23.51 33.43
CA LEU A 329 35.33 24.51 33.28
C LEU A 329 35.04 25.67 34.24
N ALA A 330 36.06 26.12 34.96
CA ALA A 330 35.96 27.28 35.84
C ALA A 330 37.13 28.23 35.57
N ALA A 331 36.84 29.52 35.43
CA ALA A 331 37.89 30.52 35.25
C ALA A 331 38.78 30.57 36.51
N PRO A 332 40.12 30.45 36.38
CA PRO A 332 41.03 30.32 37.52
C PRO A 332 41.09 31.57 38.40
N GLU A 333 40.63 32.71 37.89
CA GLU A 333 40.69 34.01 38.57
C GLU A 333 39.55 34.21 39.59
N HIS A 334 38.53 33.33 39.62
CA HIS A 334 37.27 33.60 40.33
C HIS A 334 36.82 32.52 41.33
N GLY A 335 37.68 31.54 41.69
CA GLY A 335 37.30 30.51 42.68
C GLY A 335 38.40 29.52 43.05
N ASN A 336 38.14 28.71 44.08
CA ASN A 336 39.01 27.60 44.52
C ASN A 336 38.75 26.28 43.75
N GLU A 337 37.89 26.29 42.73
CA GLU A 337 37.57 25.11 41.93
C GLU A 337 38.70 24.78 40.92
N PRO A 338 38.89 23.49 40.57
CA PRO A 338 39.87 23.13 39.55
C PRO A 338 39.44 23.67 38.17
N PRO A 339 40.37 24.21 37.35
CA PRO A 339 40.03 24.84 36.07
C PRO A 339 39.41 23.88 35.03
N PHE A 340 39.61 22.57 35.19
CA PHE A 340 38.92 21.55 34.40
C PHE A 340 38.78 20.26 35.21
N SER A 341 37.59 19.67 35.14
CA SER A 341 37.27 18.33 35.64
C SER A 341 36.24 17.69 34.72
N SER A 342 36.40 16.41 34.39
CA SER A 342 35.45 15.68 33.56
C SER A 342 35.11 14.32 34.17
N SER A 343 33.82 14.04 34.26
CA SER A 343 33.28 12.72 34.58
C SER A 343 32.82 12.06 33.28
N VAL A 344 33.43 10.94 32.92
CA VAL A 344 33.16 10.22 31.68
C VAL A 344 32.54 8.86 31.92
N GLN A 345 31.60 8.47 31.08
CA GLN A 345 31.15 7.09 30.96
C GLN A 345 31.91 6.42 29.81
N VAL A 346 32.43 5.22 30.06
CA VAL A 346 33.26 4.51 29.08
C VAL A 346 32.87 3.03 29.01
N MET A 347 33.08 2.42 27.86
CA MET A 347 32.93 0.96 27.66
C MET A 347 34.18 0.37 27.05
N GLU A 348 34.38 -0.94 27.24
CA GLU A 348 35.51 -1.66 26.64
C GLU A 348 35.43 -1.54 25.11
N SER A 349 36.51 -1.12 24.44
CA SER A 349 36.49 -0.82 23.00
C SER A 349 36.14 -2.04 22.13
N ARG A 350 36.46 -3.25 22.62
CA ARG A 350 36.15 -4.52 21.95
C ARG A 350 34.65 -4.83 21.80
N LEU A 351 33.79 -4.16 22.57
CA LEU A 351 32.35 -4.35 22.48
C LEU A 351 31.77 -3.28 21.55
N PRO A 352 30.90 -3.64 20.60
CA PRO A 352 30.26 -2.66 19.73
C PRO A 352 29.30 -1.77 20.53
N PHE A 353 29.33 -0.47 20.26
CA PHE A 353 28.36 0.49 20.76
C PHE A 353 27.19 0.62 19.78
N ARG A 354 25.96 0.62 20.32
CA ARG A 354 24.74 1.04 19.62
C ARG A 354 23.92 1.91 20.55
N SER A 355 23.22 2.89 19.98
CA SER A 355 22.19 3.63 20.72
C SER A 355 21.03 2.71 21.06
N LEU A 356 20.45 2.88 22.24
CA LEU A 356 19.18 2.24 22.57
C LEU A 356 18.05 2.90 21.79
N ALA A 357 17.10 2.10 21.32
CA ALA A 357 15.86 2.60 20.71
C ALA A 357 15.00 3.29 21.78
N ARG A 358 15.21 4.59 21.97
CA ARG A 358 14.52 5.43 22.97
C ARG A 358 13.56 6.40 22.31
N THR A 359 13.82 6.76 21.07
CA THR A 359 13.00 7.72 20.35
C THR A 359 11.68 7.05 19.97
N PRO A 360 10.52 7.60 20.39
CA PRO A 360 9.23 7.00 20.09
C PRO A 360 9.01 6.88 18.58
N THR A 361 8.50 5.74 18.13
CA THR A 361 8.06 5.57 16.74
C THR A 361 6.70 6.25 16.54
N PRO A 362 6.49 6.99 15.43
CA PRO A 362 5.19 7.56 15.14
C PRO A 362 4.17 6.45 14.86
N SER A 363 2.91 6.70 15.23
CA SER A 363 1.82 5.76 14.96
C SER A 363 0.56 6.48 14.49
N ILE A 364 -0.10 5.90 13.49
CA ILE A 364 -1.42 6.30 13.01
C ILE A 364 -2.43 5.27 13.51
N ALA A 365 -3.04 5.54 14.66
CA ALA A 365 -3.97 4.62 15.31
C ALA A 365 -5.33 4.47 14.59
N GLY A 366 -5.68 5.40 13.70
CA GLY A 366 -6.98 5.45 13.03
C GLY A 366 -6.90 5.24 11.53
N LEU A 367 -8.04 5.33 10.88
CA LEU A 367 -8.15 5.37 9.43
C LEU A 367 -7.93 6.81 8.94
N GLN A 368 -7.29 6.95 7.78
CA GLN A 368 -7.22 8.21 7.06
C GLN A 368 -7.83 8.01 5.67
N THR A 369 -8.36 9.07 5.09
CA THR A 369 -8.73 9.08 3.68
C THR A 369 -7.56 9.61 2.85
N ALA A 370 -7.42 9.11 1.63
CA ALA A 370 -6.47 9.60 0.64
C ALA A 370 -7.11 9.56 -0.75
N VAL A 371 -6.52 10.28 -1.71
CA VAL A 371 -7.00 10.29 -3.10
C VAL A 371 -6.10 9.41 -3.94
N VAL A 372 -6.66 8.54 -4.79
CA VAL A 372 -5.86 7.72 -5.70
C VAL A 372 -5.10 8.62 -6.68
N SER A 373 -3.78 8.45 -6.73
CA SER A 373 -2.89 9.28 -7.53
C SER A 373 -2.81 8.83 -8.98
N GLY A 374 -2.71 9.78 -9.89
CA GLY A 374 -2.44 9.58 -11.31
C GLY A 374 -2.59 10.88 -12.09
N ASP A 375 -2.14 10.88 -13.34
CA ASP A 375 -2.12 12.09 -14.17
C ASP A 375 -3.46 12.39 -14.86
N THR A 376 -4.28 11.35 -15.05
CA THR A 376 -5.56 11.44 -15.76
C THR A 376 -6.69 10.96 -14.85
N ASP A 377 -7.65 11.84 -14.58
CA ASP A 377 -8.82 11.55 -13.75
C ASP A 377 -9.60 10.33 -14.30
N GLU A 378 -10.13 9.50 -13.40
CA GLU A 378 -10.84 8.26 -13.71
C GLU A 378 -10.05 7.18 -14.48
N ASP A 379 -8.74 7.35 -14.72
CA ASP A 379 -7.88 6.30 -15.26
C ASP A 379 -7.56 5.21 -14.21
N ILE A 380 -7.01 4.08 -14.65
CA ILE A 380 -6.62 2.96 -13.79
C ILE A 380 -5.10 2.81 -13.81
N VAL A 381 -4.44 3.41 -12.83
CA VAL A 381 -2.98 3.26 -12.60
C VAL A 381 -2.76 2.19 -11.53
N VAL A 382 -2.38 0.98 -11.97
CA VAL A 382 -2.28 -0.21 -11.12
C VAL A 382 -1.07 -1.06 -11.49
N ASP A 383 -0.48 -1.74 -10.51
CA ASP A 383 0.61 -2.70 -10.75
C ASP A 383 0.12 -4.15 -10.93
N ALA A 384 1.05 -5.07 -11.16
CA ALA A 384 0.76 -6.50 -11.35
C ALA A 384 0.09 -7.19 -10.15
N HIS A 385 0.07 -6.56 -8.97
CA HIS A 385 -0.52 -7.08 -7.74
C HIS A 385 -1.86 -6.41 -7.40
N GLY A 386 -2.40 -5.54 -8.27
CA GLY A 386 -3.63 -4.81 -8.00
C GLY A 386 -3.45 -3.68 -7.00
N ARG A 387 -2.23 -3.16 -6.83
CA ARG A 387 -1.91 -2.04 -5.93
C ARG A 387 -2.06 -0.72 -6.66
N VAL A 388 -2.40 0.34 -5.93
CA VAL A 388 -2.49 1.71 -6.45
C VAL A 388 -1.63 2.65 -5.60
N GLN A 389 -1.27 3.81 -6.11
CA GLN A 389 -0.64 4.88 -5.32
C GLN A 389 -1.72 5.87 -4.85
N VAL A 390 -1.50 6.49 -3.69
CA VAL A 390 -2.41 7.49 -3.13
C VAL A 390 -1.67 8.74 -2.70
N THR A 391 -2.34 9.88 -2.79
CA THR A 391 -1.89 11.16 -2.27
C THR A 391 -2.64 11.40 -0.96
N PHE A 392 -1.91 11.36 0.16
CA PHE A 392 -2.48 11.74 1.45
C PHE A 392 -2.75 13.25 1.51
N HIS A 393 -3.77 13.65 2.26
CA HIS A 393 -4.16 15.06 2.41
C HIS A 393 -3.04 15.95 2.99
N TRP A 394 -2.11 15.36 3.75
CA TRP A 394 -0.93 16.04 4.29
C TRP A 394 0.30 15.99 3.36
N ALA A 395 0.23 15.29 2.22
CA ALA A 395 1.34 15.09 1.27
C ALA A 395 1.04 15.66 -0.14
N GLY A 396 0.18 16.67 -0.25
CA GLY A 396 -0.19 17.26 -1.55
C GLY A 396 0.99 17.87 -2.32
N ALA A 397 0.90 17.89 -3.65
CA ALA A 397 1.97 18.29 -4.57
C ALA A 397 2.49 19.74 -4.40
N ALA A 398 1.73 20.62 -3.74
CA ALA A 398 2.17 21.98 -3.44
C ALA A 398 3.23 22.05 -2.33
N ARG A 399 3.52 20.94 -1.64
CA ARG A 399 4.51 20.86 -0.57
C ARG A 399 5.88 20.43 -1.13
N THR A 400 6.95 20.89 -0.50
CA THR A 400 8.35 20.58 -0.87
C THR A 400 8.66 19.08 -0.89
N HIS A 401 7.88 18.28 -0.13
CA HIS A 401 7.95 16.81 -0.05
C HIS A 401 6.62 16.16 -0.44
N GLY A 402 5.86 16.80 -1.33
CA GLY A 402 4.58 16.30 -1.83
C GLY A 402 4.78 15.25 -2.92
N ALA A 403 4.77 13.98 -2.54
CA ALA A 403 4.87 12.85 -3.46
C ALA A 403 3.73 11.84 -3.23
N PRO A 404 3.28 11.13 -4.27
CA PRO A 404 2.42 9.96 -4.11
C PRO A 404 3.04 8.93 -3.15
N SER A 405 2.21 8.12 -2.52
CA SER A 405 2.65 7.01 -1.68
C SER A 405 3.45 5.96 -2.47
N CYS A 406 3.98 4.96 -1.76
CA CYS A 406 4.36 3.69 -2.39
C CYS A 406 3.14 2.97 -2.98
N TRP A 407 3.36 1.85 -3.65
CA TRP A 407 2.28 0.97 -4.11
C TRP A 407 1.52 0.35 -2.92
N VAL A 408 0.28 0.79 -2.71
CA VAL A 408 -0.58 0.39 -1.60
C VAL A 408 -1.51 -0.75 -2.01
N ARG A 409 -1.57 -1.81 -1.20
CA ARG A 409 -2.50 -2.92 -1.40
C ARG A 409 -3.94 -2.46 -1.17
N VAL A 410 -4.86 -3.01 -1.96
CA VAL A 410 -6.30 -2.77 -1.84
C VAL A 410 -6.97 -4.01 -1.25
N ALA A 411 -7.66 -3.85 -0.13
CA ALA A 411 -8.48 -4.89 0.44
C ALA A 411 -9.64 -5.20 -0.51
N SER A 412 -9.86 -6.48 -0.78
CA SER A 412 -11.00 -6.96 -1.55
C SER A 412 -12.04 -7.58 -0.63
N MET A 413 -13.30 -7.56 -1.05
CA MET A 413 -14.38 -8.30 -0.39
C MET A 413 -14.09 -9.80 -0.27
N TRP A 414 -13.38 -10.39 -1.23
CA TRP A 414 -13.04 -11.82 -1.24
C TRP A 414 -11.78 -12.07 -2.07
N ALA A 415 -10.72 -12.66 -1.49
CA ALA A 415 -9.45 -12.89 -2.18
C ALA A 415 -8.93 -14.32 -1.99
N GLY A 416 -8.94 -15.11 -3.07
CA GLY A 416 -8.46 -16.49 -3.13
C GLY A 416 -7.33 -16.68 -4.15
N LYS A 417 -6.81 -17.92 -4.24
CA LYS A 417 -5.71 -18.27 -5.16
C LYS A 417 -6.22 -18.34 -6.61
N GLY A 418 -6.30 -17.19 -7.28
CA GLY A 418 -6.77 -17.06 -8.66
C GLY A 418 -8.29 -16.92 -8.82
N TRP A 419 -8.99 -16.59 -7.73
CA TRP A 419 -10.45 -16.43 -7.70
C TRP A 419 -10.83 -15.43 -6.60
N GLY A 420 -11.99 -14.78 -6.70
CA GLY A 420 -12.45 -13.78 -5.72
C GLY A 420 -13.10 -12.56 -6.37
N ALA A 421 -13.32 -11.51 -5.58
CA ALA A 421 -13.79 -10.21 -6.04
C ALA A 421 -12.59 -9.29 -6.34
N MET A 422 -12.73 -8.39 -7.32
CA MET A 422 -11.73 -7.38 -7.61
C MET A 422 -12.42 -6.12 -8.14
N SER A 423 -12.16 -4.99 -7.50
CA SER A 423 -12.61 -3.67 -7.93
C SER A 423 -11.48 -2.70 -7.64
N LEU A 424 -10.81 -2.26 -8.69
CA LEU A 424 -9.64 -1.40 -8.58
C LEU A 424 -10.09 0.06 -8.43
N PRO A 425 -9.64 0.78 -7.38
CA PRO A 425 -9.84 2.22 -7.28
C PRO A 425 -9.25 2.94 -8.49
N ARG A 426 -9.94 3.97 -8.99
CA ARG A 426 -9.49 4.81 -10.10
C ARG A 426 -8.86 6.10 -9.60
N VAL A 427 -8.02 6.69 -10.44
CA VAL A 427 -7.44 8.02 -10.19
C VAL A 427 -8.55 9.02 -9.84
N GLY A 428 -8.32 9.84 -8.81
CA GLY A 428 -9.29 10.82 -8.32
C GLY A 428 -10.21 10.31 -7.22
N GLN A 429 -10.44 8.99 -7.13
CA GLN A 429 -11.35 8.43 -6.14
C GLN A 429 -10.78 8.52 -4.71
N GLU A 430 -11.67 8.76 -3.74
CA GLU A 430 -11.31 8.78 -2.33
C GLU A 430 -11.36 7.38 -1.71
N VAL A 431 -10.24 6.98 -1.14
CA VAL A 431 -10.04 5.68 -0.50
C VAL A 431 -9.76 5.82 0.99
N VAL A 432 -10.19 4.84 1.77
CA VAL A 432 -9.92 4.73 3.20
C VAL A 432 -8.67 3.86 3.40
N VAL A 433 -7.66 4.42 4.06
CA VAL A 433 -6.35 3.81 4.28
C VAL A 433 -6.18 3.53 5.78
N SER A 434 -5.89 2.27 6.08
CA SER A 434 -5.38 1.80 7.37
C SER A 434 -3.86 1.68 7.32
N PHE A 435 -3.23 1.68 8.48
CA PHE A 435 -1.78 1.50 8.62
C PHE A 435 -1.53 0.24 9.44
N LEU A 436 -0.83 -0.75 8.89
CA LEU A 436 -0.60 -2.04 9.55
C LEU A 436 0.22 -1.83 10.82
N ASP A 437 -0.27 -2.33 11.96
CA ASP A 437 0.30 -2.11 13.29
C ASP A 437 0.41 -0.61 13.68
N GLY A 438 -0.35 0.24 12.99
CA GLY A 438 -0.28 1.71 13.11
C GLY A 438 0.96 2.33 12.46
N ASP A 439 1.78 1.56 11.75
CA ASP A 439 3.04 2.02 11.14
C ASP A 439 2.75 2.90 9.90
N PRO A 440 3.14 4.20 9.91
CA PRO A 440 2.99 5.09 8.77
C PRO A 440 3.63 4.58 7.46
N ASP A 441 4.64 3.70 7.56
CA ASP A 441 5.34 3.12 6.41
C ASP A 441 4.57 1.96 5.76
N ARG A 442 3.47 1.50 6.36
CA ARG A 442 2.73 0.29 5.94
C ARG A 442 1.25 0.57 5.66
N PRO A 443 0.92 1.41 4.66
CA PRO A 443 -0.46 1.68 4.29
C PRO A 443 -1.15 0.45 3.66
N LEU A 444 -2.45 0.33 3.90
CA LEU A 444 -3.37 -0.65 3.31
C LEU A 444 -4.71 0.04 3.05
N ILE A 445 -5.17 0.08 1.79
CA ILE A 445 -6.51 0.56 1.48
C ILE A 445 -7.52 -0.49 1.93
N VAL A 446 -8.49 -0.08 2.76
CA VAL A 446 -9.51 -0.97 3.36
C VAL A 446 -10.92 -0.71 2.84
N GLY A 447 -11.11 0.35 2.04
CA GLY A 447 -12.39 0.68 1.43
C GLY A 447 -12.33 1.99 0.65
N SER A 448 -13.50 2.43 0.20
CA SER A 448 -13.69 3.70 -0.52
C SER A 448 -14.91 4.43 0.01
N VAL A 449 -14.94 5.74 -0.14
CA VAL A 449 -16.06 6.59 0.27
C VAL A 449 -16.47 7.53 -0.86
N TYR A 450 -17.76 7.83 -0.93
CA TYR A 450 -18.29 8.86 -1.82
C TYR A 450 -18.10 10.24 -1.18
N ASN A 451 -17.98 11.28 -2.02
CA ASN A 451 -17.85 12.67 -1.59
C ASN A 451 -18.63 13.60 -2.56
N ALA A 452 -18.44 14.92 -2.44
CA ALA A 452 -19.19 15.89 -3.25
C ALA A 452 -18.86 15.81 -4.75
N ASP A 453 -17.61 15.48 -5.09
CA ASP A 453 -17.15 15.35 -6.48
C ASP A 453 -17.46 13.94 -7.02
N HIS A 454 -17.35 12.93 -6.17
CA HIS A 454 -17.69 11.53 -6.47
C HIS A 454 -19.03 11.17 -5.84
N ALA A 455 -20.11 11.58 -6.51
CA ALA A 455 -21.47 11.37 -6.03
C ALA A 455 -21.90 9.88 -6.04
N LEU A 456 -22.90 9.58 -5.20
CA LEU A 456 -23.52 8.26 -5.12
C LEU A 456 -24.19 7.85 -6.45
N PRO A 457 -24.19 6.55 -6.81
CA PRO A 457 -24.81 6.07 -8.05
C PRO A 457 -26.35 6.21 -8.05
N PHE A 458 -26.97 6.21 -6.87
CA PHE A 458 -28.42 6.37 -6.70
C PHE A 458 -28.68 7.69 -5.98
N ALA A 459 -29.52 8.55 -6.57
CA ALA A 459 -29.80 9.85 -5.99
C ALA A 459 -30.53 9.70 -4.64
N LEU A 460 -29.95 10.27 -3.58
CA LEU A 460 -30.50 10.28 -2.24
C LEU A 460 -31.06 11.67 -1.88
N PRO A 461 -32.11 11.74 -1.03
CA PRO A 461 -32.74 10.63 -0.29
C PRO A 461 -33.82 9.84 -1.05
N ASP A 462 -34.13 10.22 -2.30
CA ASP A 462 -35.29 9.69 -3.03
C ASP A 462 -35.23 8.19 -3.31
N ASN A 463 -34.04 7.66 -3.61
CA ASN A 463 -33.82 6.24 -3.95
C ASN A 463 -33.21 5.44 -2.80
N LYS A 464 -33.58 5.73 -1.54
CA LYS A 464 -33.02 5.08 -0.34
C LYS A 464 -33.30 3.56 -0.23
N THR A 465 -34.21 3.01 -1.04
CA THR A 465 -34.50 1.57 -1.13
C THR A 465 -33.65 0.86 -2.18
N GLN A 466 -32.86 1.61 -2.97
CA GLN A 466 -32.01 1.04 -4.01
C GLN A 466 -30.62 0.70 -3.47
N SER A 467 -30.13 -0.48 -3.83
CA SER A 467 -28.79 -0.97 -3.54
C SER A 467 -28.22 -1.73 -4.74
N GLY A 468 -26.90 -1.89 -4.81
CA GLY A 468 -26.27 -2.64 -5.90
C GLY A 468 -24.89 -2.14 -6.30
N VAL A 469 -24.45 -2.58 -7.47
CA VAL A 469 -23.14 -2.25 -8.05
C VAL A 469 -23.35 -1.66 -9.43
N ARG A 470 -22.83 -0.45 -9.65
CA ARG A 470 -22.76 0.20 -10.97
C ARG A 470 -21.30 0.42 -11.35
N SER A 471 -20.89 -0.12 -12.50
CA SER A 471 -19.55 0.10 -13.06
C SER A 471 -19.52 1.36 -13.92
N ARG A 472 -18.38 1.62 -14.58
CA ARG A 472 -18.25 2.67 -15.60
C ARG A 472 -17.33 2.18 -16.72
N SER A 473 -17.71 2.34 -17.98
CA SER A 473 -16.79 2.08 -19.09
C SER A 473 -15.57 3.01 -18.97
N LEU A 474 -14.36 2.46 -19.01
CA LEU A 474 -13.13 3.28 -19.05
C LEU A 474 -13.13 4.10 -20.35
N LEU A 475 -12.89 5.41 -20.26
CA LEU A 475 -12.99 6.37 -21.38
C LEU A 475 -14.41 6.50 -21.99
N GLY A 476 -15.44 5.93 -21.37
CA GLY A 476 -16.83 6.06 -21.79
C GLY A 476 -17.52 7.30 -21.21
N GLY A 477 -18.72 7.58 -21.68
CA GLY A 477 -19.56 8.66 -21.14
C GLY A 477 -20.25 8.28 -19.83
N ALA A 478 -20.88 9.28 -19.19
CA ALA A 478 -21.66 9.10 -17.96
C ALA A 478 -22.88 8.16 -18.10
N ALA A 479 -23.26 7.80 -19.32
CA ALA A 479 -24.32 6.82 -19.59
C ALA A 479 -23.79 5.38 -19.81
N ASP A 480 -22.47 5.18 -19.93
CA ASP A 480 -21.87 3.91 -20.30
C ASP A 480 -21.46 3.11 -19.06
N PHE A 481 -22.30 2.14 -18.67
CA PHE A 481 -22.09 1.35 -17.46
C PHE A 481 -22.79 -0.02 -17.51
N ASN A 482 -22.26 -0.97 -16.74
CA ASN A 482 -22.97 -2.18 -16.35
C ASN A 482 -23.54 -1.98 -14.95
N GLU A 483 -24.67 -2.62 -14.65
CA GLU A 483 -25.35 -2.46 -13.38
C GLU A 483 -26.06 -3.74 -12.95
N LEU A 484 -25.95 -4.05 -11.66
CA LEU A 484 -26.84 -4.94 -10.94
C LEU A 484 -27.42 -4.14 -9.78
N ARG A 485 -28.73 -3.89 -9.82
CA ARG A 485 -29.45 -3.09 -8.82
C ARG A 485 -30.63 -3.88 -8.26
N PHE A 486 -30.82 -3.74 -6.95
CA PHE A 486 -31.98 -4.22 -6.19
C PHE A 486 -32.75 -2.99 -5.69
N ASP A 487 -34.06 -2.95 -5.88
CA ASP A 487 -34.96 -1.96 -5.27
C ASP A 487 -35.91 -2.65 -4.31
N ASP A 488 -35.78 -2.38 -3.01
CA ASP A 488 -36.56 -3.00 -1.94
C ASP A 488 -37.84 -2.21 -1.58
N LYS A 489 -38.34 -1.40 -2.52
CA LYS A 489 -39.57 -0.65 -2.33
C LYS A 489 -40.78 -1.58 -2.40
N ALA A 490 -41.45 -1.77 -1.27
CA ALA A 490 -42.61 -2.64 -1.14
C ALA A 490 -43.71 -2.37 -2.20
N GLY A 491 -44.11 -3.42 -2.92
CA GLY A 491 -45.12 -3.37 -4.00
C GLY A 491 -44.59 -2.86 -5.34
N ALA A 492 -43.29 -2.58 -5.42
CA ALA A 492 -42.56 -2.14 -6.61
C ALA A 492 -41.12 -2.68 -6.62
N GLU A 493 -40.91 -3.86 -6.02
CA GLU A 493 -39.60 -4.49 -5.92
C GLU A 493 -39.05 -4.82 -7.31
N GLU A 494 -37.76 -4.58 -7.52
CA GLU A 494 -37.13 -4.81 -8.83
C GLU A 494 -35.70 -5.31 -8.69
N ILE A 495 -35.33 -6.30 -9.52
CA ILE A 495 -33.94 -6.59 -9.85
C ILE A 495 -33.68 -6.10 -11.26
N TYR A 496 -32.75 -5.14 -11.39
CA TYR A 496 -32.33 -4.58 -12.67
C TYR A 496 -30.93 -5.07 -13.01
N LEU A 497 -30.82 -5.83 -14.11
CA LEU A 497 -29.55 -6.27 -14.68
C LEU A 497 -29.33 -5.59 -16.03
N ARG A 498 -28.27 -4.80 -16.13
CA ARG A 498 -27.87 -4.08 -17.35
C ARG A 498 -26.46 -4.45 -17.77
N ALA A 499 -26.33 -4.88 -19.02
CA ALA A 499 -25.06 -4.98 -19.72
C ALA A 499 -24.94 -3.84 -20.74
N GLN A 500 -23.82 -3.10 -20.72
CA GLN A 500 -23.58 -2.00 -21.66
C GLN A 500 -23.37 -2.50 -23.10
N ARG A 501 -22.85 -3.72 -23.27
CA ARG A 501 -22.56 -4.30 -24.59
C ARG A 501 -23.05 -5.75 -24.70
N ASP A 502 -22.24 -6.70 -24.27
CA ASP A 502 -22.55 -8.12 -24.36
C ASP A 502 -22.95 -8.65 -22.99
N LEU A 503 -24.07 -9.38 -22.91
CA LEU A 503 -24.39 -10.25 -21.77
C LEU A 503 -24.15 -11.70 -22.20
N ARG A 504 -23.27 -12.41 -21.50
CA ARG A 504 -23.03 -13.84 -21.71
C ARG A 504 -23.38 -14.59 -20.45
N GLU A 505 -24.24 -15.59 -20.61
CA GLU A 505 -24.67 -16.49 -19.55
C GLU A 505 -24.23 -17.92 -19.92
N ALA A 506 -23.58 -18.61 -18.99
CA ALA A 506 -23.11 -19.97 -19.18
C ALA A 506 -23.47 -20.83 -17.97
N VAL A 507 -24.48 -21.67 -18.14
CA VAL A 507 -24.96 -22.61 -17.12
C VAL A 507 -24.47 -24.00 -17.46
N GLN A 508 -23.70 -24.62 -16.55
CA GLN A 508 -23.04 -25.91 -16.82
C GLN A 508 -23.93 -27.13 -16.57
N HIS A 509 -25.11 -26.94 -15.98
CA HIS A 509 -26.06 -28.01 -15.69
C HIS A 509 -27.47 -27.53 -16.04
N ASP A 510 -28.30 -27.21 -15.04
CA ASP A 510 -29.70 -26.82 -15.25
C ASP A 510 -29.90 -25.32 -15.10
N HIS A 511 -30.66 -24.73 -16.02
CA HIS A 511 -31.21 -23.38 -15.90
C HIS A 511 -32.73 -23.47 -15.76
N THR A 512 -33.25 -22.99 -14.63
CA THR A 512 -34.70 -22.99 -14.35
C THR A 512 -35.17 -21.56 -14.20
N VAL A 513 -36.24 -21.22 -14.93
CA VAL A 513 -36.88 -19.90 -14.88
C VAL A 513 -38.36 -20.12 -14.55
N SER A 514 -38.86 -19.41 -13.55
CA SER A 514 -40.27 -19.37 -13.17
C SER A 514 -40.73 -17.92 -13.09
N VAL A 515 -41.83 -17.61 -13.77
CA VAL A 515 -42.41 -16.26 -13.83
C VAL A 515 -43.90 -16.41 -13.54
N ASP A 516 -44.35 -15.88 -12.40
CA ASP A 516 -45.72 -16.06 -11.91
C ASP A 516 -46.76 -15.20 -12.64
N ASN A 517 -46.29 -14.13 -13.29
CA ASN A 517 -47.13 -13.26 -14.12
C ASN A 517 -46.63 -13.29 -15.58
N ASP A 518 -46.09 -12.19 -16.10
CA ASP A 518 -45.77 -12.06 -17.51
C ASP A 518 -44.27 -12.07 -17.79
N GLN A 519 -43.84 -12.78 -18.85
CA GLN A 519 -42.48 -12.69 -19.41
C GLN A 519 -42.53 -12.03 -20.79
N VAL A 520 -41.79 -10.93 -20.95
CA VAL A 520 -41.67 -10.21 -22.24
C VAL A 520 -40.22 -10.26 -22.72
N LEU A 521 -40.00 -10.80 -23.93
CA LEU A 521 -38.71 -10.84 -24.59
C LEU A 521 -38.74 -10.01 -25.87
N THR A 522 -37.91 -8.98 -25.96
CA THR A 522 -37.74 -8.17 -27.19
C THR A 522 -36.32 -8.32 -27.70
N VAL A 523 -36.17 -8.85 -28.91
CA VAL A 523 -34.89 -8.93 -29.62
C VAL A 523 -35.01 -8.09 -30.89
N LYS A 524 -34.17 -7.05 -31.01
CA LYS A 524 -34.25 -6.08 -32.12
C LYS A 524 -33.59 -6.55 -33.41
N HIS A 525 -32.78 -7.59 -33.34
CA HIS A 525 -32.14 -8.23 -34.49
C HIS A 525 -32.51 -9.72 -34.46
N ASP A 526 -31.54 -10.63 -34.40
CA ASP A 526 -31.81 -12.06 -34.51
C ASP A 526 -31.80 -12.78 -33.16
N ARG A 527 -32.73 -13.72 -33.01
CA ARG A 527 -32.69 -14.76 -31.97
C ARG A 527 -32.38 -16.11 -32.63
N LYS A 528 -31.34 -16.78 -32.16
CA LYS A 528 -31.02 -18.16 -32.54
C LYS A 528 -31.10 -19.07 -31.32
N ALA A 529 -31.89 -20.12 -31.39
CA ALA A 529 -31.98 -21.16 -30.38
C ALA A 529 -31.58 -22.51 -30.99
N ARG A 530 -30.78 -23.30 -30.26
CA ARG A 530 -30.43 -24.66 -30.62
C ARG A 530 -30.61 -25.54 -29.38
N ILE A 531 -31.45 -26.54 -29.53
CA ILE A 531 -31.71 -27.57 -28.52
C ILE A 531 -31.24 -28.87 -29.14
N ASP A 532 -30.23 -29.51 -28.53
CA ASP A 532 -29.62 -30.72 -29.09
C ASP A 532 -30.47 -31.98 -28.87
N ASN A 533 -31.42 -31.93 -27.94
CA ASN A 533 -32.35 -33.02 -27.66
C ASN A 533 -33.79 -32.57 -27.91
N ASN A 534 -34.64 -32.52 -26.87
CA ASN A 534 -36.05 -32.22 -27.01
C ASN A 534 -36.37 -30.79 -26.59
N ASP A 535 -37.18 -30.10 -27.39
CA ASP A 535 -37.84 -28.85 -27.03
C ASP A 535 -39.35 -29.12 -26.88
N SER A 536 -39.94 -28.64 -25.79
CA SER A 536 -41.35 -28.86 -25.48
C SER A 536 -41.99 -27.55 -25.03
N VAL A 537 -43.07 -27.17 -25.73
CA VAL A 537 -43.82 -25.94 -25.49
C VAL A 537 -45.27 -26.32 -25.20
N ASP A 538 -45.68 -26.18 -23.94
CA ASP A 538 -47.07 -26.35 -23.50
C ASP A 538 -47.69 -24.98 -23.21
N VAL A 539 -48.77 -24.65 -23.91
CA VAL A 539 -49.47 -23.36 -23.79
C VAL A 539 -50.94 -23.63 -23.47
N GLY A 540 -51.34 -23.36 -22.23
CA GLY A 540 -52.69 -23.69 -21.74
C GLY A 540 -53.85 -22.94 -22.41
N LYS A 541 -53.59 -21.92 -23.23
CA LYS A 541 -54.61 -21.17 -24.00
C LYS A 541 -54.22 -21.04 -25.48
N LYS A 542 -53.56 -19.95 -25.87
CA LYS A 542 -53.28 -19.62 -27.29
C LYS A 542 -51.79 -19.54 -27.56
N LEU A 543 -51.29 -20.33 -28.50
CA LEU A 543 -49.98 -20.14 -29.13
C LEU A 543 -50.16 -19.32 -30.42
N LEU A 544 -49.55 -18.14 -30.48
CA LEU A 544 -49.54 -17.28 -31.67
C LEU A 544 -48.14 -17.24 -32.27
N LEU A 545 -47.98 -17.75 -33.49
CA LEU A 545 -46.78 -17.57 -34.30
C LEU A 545 -47.10 -16.59 -35.43
N GLN A 546 -46.40 -15.47 -35.47
CA GLN A 546 -46.55 -14.45 -36.50
C GLN A 546 -45.18 -14.09 -37.05
N ALA A 547 -45.01 -14.24 -38.35
CA ALA A 547 -43.82 -13.84 -39.08
C ALA A 547 -44.20 -12.85 -40.18
N GLY A 548 -43.28 -11.93 -40.50
CA GLY A 548 -43.50 -10.93 -41.56
C GLY A 548 -43.38 -11.52 -42.97
N GLU A 549 -42.55 -12.55 -43.16
CA GLU A 549 -42.24 -13.10 -44.49
C GLU A 549 -42.65 -14.56 -44.65
N GLU A 550 -42.23 -15.43 -43.73
CA GLU A 550 -42.42 -16.88 -43.85
C GLU A 550 -42.45 -17.57 -42.48
N ILE A 551 -43.30 -18.59 -42.34
CA ILE A 551 -43.23 -19.60 -41.28
C ILE A 551 -42.95 -20.95 -41.94
N GLU A 552 -41.85 -21.60 -41.56
CA GLU A 552 -41.47 -22.93 -42.05
C GLU A 552 -41.32 -23.92 -40.88
N LEU A 553 -42.04 -25.04 -40.95
CA LEU A 553 -41.89 -26.19 -40.05
C LEU A 553 -41.26 -27.35 -40.83
N VAL A 554 -40.12 -27.86 -40.39
CA VAL A 554 -39.35 -28.91 -41.09
C VAL A 554 -39.13 -30.13 -40.20
N THR A 555 -39.33 -31.32 -40.75
CA THR A 555 -38.95 -32.59 -40.10
C THR A 555 -38.41 -33.55 -41.16
N GLY A 556 -37.08 -33.64 -41.27
CA GLY A 556 -36.44 -34.40 -42.36
C GLY A 556 -36.89 -33.90 -43.73
N SER A 557 -37.57 -34.75 -44.51
CA SER A 557 -38.12 -34.40 -45.82
C SER A 557 -39.55 -33.80 -45.77
N ALA A 558 -40.20 -33.76 -44.61
CA ALA A 558 -41.53 -33.17 -44.46
C ALA A 558 -41.43 -31.67 -44.16
N ARG A 559 -42.29 -30.86 -44.80
CA ARG A 559 -42.34 -29.41 -44.61
C ARG A 559 -43.77 -28.86 -44.64
N LEU A 560 -44.04 -27.89 -43.78
CA LEU A 560 -45.17 -26.97 -43.88
C LEU A 560 -44.62 -25.53 -43.99
N VAL A 561 -44.90 -24.86 -45.10
CA VAL A 561 -44.44 -23.49 -45.38
C VAL A 561 -45.65 -22.57 -45.54
N MET A 562 -45.67 -21.45 -44.84
CA MET A 562 -46.68 -20.39 -44.96
C MET A 562 -45.98 -19.07 -45.31
N LYS A 563 -46.33 -18.46 -46.44
CA LYS A 563 -45.68 -17.25 -46.95
C LYS A 563 -46.57 -16.01 -46.84
N GLN A 564 -45.96 -14.84 -46.80
CA GLN A 564 -46.65 -13.54 -46.71
C GLN A 564 -47.63 -13.26 -47.86
N ASN A 565 -47.44 -13.86 -49.03
CA ASN A 565 -48.35 -13.73 -50.17
C ASN A 565 -49.61 -14.62 -50.05
N GLY A 566 -49.73 -15.40 -48.97
CA GLY A 566 -50.83 -16.33 -48.72
C GLY A 566 -50.59 -17.76 -49.21
N ASP A 567 -49.44 -18.04 -49.84
CA ASP A 567 -49.11 -19.41 -50.26
C ASP A 567 -48.88 -20.31 -49.04
N ILE A 568 -49.54 -21.47 -49.04
CA ILE A 568 -49.33 -22.54 -48.06
C ILE A 568 -48.91 -23.80 -48.81
N VAL A 569 -47.73 -24.32 -48.49
CA VAL A 569 -47.15 -25.51 -49.12
C VAL A 569 -46.97 -26.61 -48.09
N LEU A 570 -47.61 -27.75 -48.34
CA LEU A 570 -47.42 -28.98 -47.59
C LEU A 570 -46.68 -30.01 -48.47
N SER A 571 -45.54 -30.50 -48.01
CA SER A 571 -44.73 -31.46 -48.78
C SER A 571 -44.15 -32.56 -47.88
N GLY A 572 -43.98 -33.76 -48.45
CA GLY A 572 -43.43 -34.92 -47.75
C GLY A 572 -43.56 -36.21 -48.58
N VAL A 573 -43.03 -37.32 -48.06
CA VAL A 573 -43.07 -38.65 -48.72
C VAL A 573 -44.50 -39.19 -48.79
N LYS A 574 -45.28 -39.01 -47.71
CA LYS A 574 -46.68 -39.40 -47.63
C LYS A 574 -47.45 -38.31 -46.88
N ILE A 575 -48.48 -37.78 -47.51
CA ILE A 575 -49.44 -36.89 -46.86
C ILE A 575 -50.74 -37.70 -46.67
N LEU A 576 -51.07 -38.02 -45.42
CA LEU A 576 -52.32 -38.68 -45.06
C LEU A 576 -53.28 -37.63 -44.50
N ILE A 577 -54.43 -37.45 -45.15
CA ILE A 577 -55.53 -36.65 -44.63
C ILE A 577 -56.56 -37.63 -44.08
N ASP A 578 -56.54 -37.84 -42.77
CA ASP A 578 -57.47 -38.72 -42.04
C ASP A 578 -58.43 -37.87 -41.21
N ALA A 579 -59.64 -37.65 -41.73
CA ALA A 579 -60.66 -36.83 -41.10
C ALA A 579 -61.82 -37.72 -40.63
N SER A 580 -62.18 -37.61 -39.35
CA SER A 580 -63.23 -38.44 -38.73
C SER A 580 -64.66 -38.03 -39.11
N SER A 581 -64.85 -36.80 -39.62
CA SER A 581 -66.16 -36.27 -40.01
C SER A 581 -66.17 -35.81 -41.47
N GLU A 582 -65.41 -34.77 -41.81
CA GLU A 582 -65.37 -34.23 -43.17
C GLU A 582 -63.99 -33.66 -43.47
N ALA A 583 -63.48 -33.90 -44.69
CA ALA A 583 -62.37 -33.15 -45.27
C ALA A 583 -62.91 -32.35 -46.47
N LYS A 584 -63.11 -31.05 -46.28
CA LYS A 584 -63.71 -30.16 -47.28
C LYS A 584 -62.69 -29.17 -47.83
N THR A 585 -62.64 -29.07 -49.15
CA THR A 585 -61.84 -28.05 -49.86
C THR A 585 -62.79 -27.12 -50.62
N THR A 586 -62.64 -25.82 -50.43
CA THR A 586 -63.38 -24.78 -51.18
C THR A 586 -62.38 -23.83 -51.81
N SER A 587 -62.36 -23.78 -53.14
CA SER A 587 -61.39 -22.98 -53.90
C SER A 587 -61.94 -22.69 -55.30
N THR A 588 -61.39 -21.68 -55.97
CA THR A 588 -61.73 -21.40 -57.37
C THR A 588 -61.29 -22.52 -58.33
N ALA A 589 -60.22 -23.25 -58.00
CA ALA A 589 -59.76 -24.41 -58.77
C ALA A 589 -59.02 -25.42 -57.88
N ILE A 590 -59.29 -26.71 -58.10
CA ILE A 590 -58.52 -27.83 -57.53
C ILE A 590 -57.83 -28.57 -58.67
N LYS A 591 -56.51 -28.77 -58.57
CA LYS A 591 -55.72 -29.57 -59.51
C LYS A 591 -55.16 -30.79 -58.80
N LEU A 592 -55.57 -31.98 -59.22
CA LEU A 592 -55.04 -33.25 -58.72
C LEU A 592 -54.22 -33.90 -59.82
N ILE A 593 -52.92 -34.06 -59.58
CA ILE A 593 -51.98 -34.68 -60.52
C ILE A 593 -51.31 -35.84 -59.79
N ALA A 594 -51.51 -37.05 -60.30
CA ALA A 594 -50.87 -38.25 -59.78
C ALA A 594 -50.11 -38.94 -60.90
N ASN A 595 -48.82 -39.22 -60.67
CA ASN A 595 -47.96 -39.85 -61.69
C ASN A 595 -48.22 -41.34 -61.88
N ALA A 596 -48.81 -42.00 -60.87
CA ALA A 596 -49.11 -43.42 -60.90
C ALA A 596 -50.62 -43.68 -60.94
N GLN A 597 -51.35 -43.22 -59.91
CA GLN A 597 -52.77 -43.48 -59.80
C GLN A 597 -53.49 -42.43 -58.95
N LEU A 598 -54.70 -42.08 -59.36
CA LEU A 598 -55.68 -41.34 -58.56
C LEU A 598 -56.86 -42.28 -58.29
N GLN A 599 -57.18 -42.54 -57.03
CA GLN A 599 -58.30 -43.42 -56.62
C GLN A 599 -59.23 -42.69 -55.67
N ALA A 600 -60.54 -42.90 -55.83
CA ALA A 600 -61.57 -42.52 -54.87
C ALA A 600 -62.45 -43.75 -54.59
N LYS A 601 -62.55 -44.15 -53.32
CA LYS A 601 -63.30 -45.34 -52.90
C LYS A 601 -64.08 -45.04 -51.63
N SER A 602 -65.40 -45.18 -51.70
CA SER A 602 -66.31 -45.09 -50.57
C SER A 602 -67.57 -45.91 -50.85
N PRO A 603 -68.41 -46.20 -49.84
CA PRO A 603 -69.72 -46.83 -50.08
C PRO A 603 -70.60 -46.01 -51.04
N ALA A 604 -70.47 -44.68 -51.01
CA ALA A 604 -71.09 -43.75 -51.94
C ALA A 604 -70.05 -42.69 -52.36
N THR A 605 -69.73 -42.63 -53.66
CA THR A 605 -68.90 -41.59 -54.26
C THR A 605 -69.77 -40.78 -55.20
N GLU A 606 -69.93 -39.48 -54.93
CA GLU A 606 -70.63 -38.56 -55.82
C GLU A 606 -69.64 -37.58 -56.44
N VAL A 607 -69.69 -37.44 -57.77
CA VAL A 607 -68.94 -36.42 -58.51
C VAL A 607 -69.96 -35.64 -59.32
N ALA A 608 -70.33 -34.46 -58.81
CA ALA A 608 -71.26 -33.56 -59.45
C ALA A 608 -70.52 -32.32 -59.98
N GLY A 609 -70.95 -31.83 -61.15
CA GLY A 609 -70.52 -30.55 -61.69
C GLY A 609 -71.73 -29.78 -62.19
N ASP A 610 -71.94 -28.58 -61.66
CA ASP A 610 -73.10 -27.73 -62.02
C ASP A 610 -73.07 -27.26 -63.48
N GLY A 611 -71.88 -27.21 -64.08
CA GLY A 611 -71.66 -26.91 -65.50
C GLY A 611 -71.35 -28.17 -66.31
N THR A 612 -70.06 -28.35 -66.63
CA THR A 612 -69.59 -29.47 -67.46
C THR A 612 -68.74 -30.42 -66.63
N LEU A 613 -69.08 -31.70 -66.62
CA LEU A 613 -68.18 -32.77 -66.21
C LEU A 613 -67.49 -33.37 -67.45
N LYS A 614 -66.16 -33.27 -67.53
CA LYS A 614 -65.37 -33.85 -68.63
C LYS A 614 -64.47 -34.96 -68.09
N LEU A 615 -64.61 -36.15 -68.66
CA LEU A 615 -63.73 -37.30 -68.44
C LEU A 615 -63.01 -37.61 -69.75
N SER A 616 -61.68 -37.71 -69.70
CA SER A 616 -60.86 -38.04 -70.87
C SER A 616 -59.65 -38.87 -70.44
N SER A 617 -59.37 -39.95 -71.15
CA SER A 617 -58.19 -40.80 -70.96
C SER A 617 -57.36 -40.77 -72.25
N GLY A 618 -56.03 -40.70 -72.13
CA GLY A 618 -55.12 -40.92 -73.26
C GLY A 618 -55.01 -42.40 -73.65
N GLY A 619 -55.44 -43.30 -72.77
CA GLY A 619 -55.57 -44.74 -73.02
C GLY A 619 -57.02 -45.19 -72.93
N MET A 620 -57.29 -46.25 -72.17
CA MET A 620 -58.64 -46.74 -71.94
C MET A 620 -59.38 -45.90 -70.89
N LEU A 621 -60.66 -45.62 -71.14
CA LEU A 621 -61.62 -45.17 -70.14
C LEU A 621 -62.63 -46.30 -69.92
N SER A 622 -62.65 -46.91 -68.73
CA SER A 622 -63.56 -48.00 -68.36
C SER A 622 -64.50 -47.59 -67.21
N ALA A 623 -65.74 -48.07 -67.25
CA ALA A 623 -66.73 -47.89 -66.20
C ALA A 623 -67.48 -49.21 -65.98
N GLU A 624 -67.31 -49.81 -64.82
CA GLU A 624 -67.89 -51.11 -64.46
C GLU A 624 -68.79 -50.96 -63.22
N ALA A 625 -69.98 -51.54 -63.25
CA ALA A 625 -70.94 -51.50 -62.13
C ALA A 625 -71.43 -52.91 -61.79
N GLY A 626 -71.44 -53.26 -60.50
CA GLY A 626 -71.83 -54.60 -60.03
C GLY A 626 -73.33 -54.92 -60.14
N ALA A 627 -74.19 -53.90 -60.28
CA ALA A 627 -75.64 -54.07 -60.44
C ALA A 627 -76.15 -53.40 -61.73
N SER A 628 -76.01 -52.08 -61.85
CA SER A 628 -76.43 -51.32 -63.03
C SER A 628 -75.61 -50.04 -63.20
N ALA A 629 -75.25 -49.72 -64.45
CA ALA A 629 -74.75 -48.39 -64.83
C ALA A 629 -75.84 -47.67 -65.66
N THR A 630 -76.05 -46.38 -65.42
CA THR A 630 -77.06 -45.58 -66.13
C THR A 630 -76.47 -44.28 -66.64
N LEU A 631 -76.63 -44.03 -67.95
CA LEU A 631 -76.35 -42.76 -68.59
C LEU A 631 -77.69 -42.12 -68.98
N LYS A 632 -78.01 -40.96 -68.41
CA LYS A 632 -79.29 -40.28 -68.62
C LYS A 632 -79.07 -38.79 -68.86
N GLY A 633 -79.68 -38.28 -69.93
CA GLY A 633 -79.71 -36.86 -70.26
C GLY A 633 -80.67 -36.60 -71.42
N PRO A 634 -81.01 -35.34 -71.71
CA PRO A 634 -81.85 -34.99 -72.87
C PRO A 634 -81.25 -35.46 -74.21
N LEU A 635 -79.92 -35.59 -74.27
CA LEU A 635 -79.18 -36.17 -75.38
C LEU A 635 -78.00 -36.98 -74.84
N VAL A 636 -77.88 -38.23 -75.26
CA VAL A 636 -76.70 -39.07 -75.05
C VAL A 636 -76.10 -39.37 -76.41
N SER A 637 -74.84 -39.01 -76.64
CA SER A 637 -74.14 -39.27 -77.90
C SER A 637 -72.93 -40.16 -77.64
N ILE A 638 -72.89 -41.31 -78.32
CA ILE A 638 -71.74 -42.22 -78.32
C ILE A 638 -71.11 -42.14 -79.71
N LYS A 639 -69.84 -41.71 -79.78
CA LYS A 639 -69.08 -41.59 -81.01
C LYS A 639 -67.73 -42.28 -80.81
N ALA A 640 -67.31 -43.09 -81.77
CA ALA A 640 -65.98 -43.68 -81.79
C ALA A 640 -65.40 -43.58 -83.21
N ASP A 641 -64.09 -43.34 -83.31
CA ASP A 641 -63.41 -43.18 -84.59
C ASP A 641 -63.13 -44.52 -85.29
N ALA A 642 -63.03 -45.61 -84.52
CA ALA A 642 -62.77 -46.96 -85.03
C ALA A 642 -63.98 -47.89 -84.93
N LEU A 643 -64.48 -48.13 -83.70
CA LEU A 643 -65.55 -49.10 -83.46
C LEU A 643 -66.33 -48.75 -82.18
N VAL A 644 -67.66 -48.84 -82.25
CA VAL A 644 -68.54 -48.93 -81.08
C VAL A 644 -69.06 -50.37 -81.02
N GLN A 645 -68.88 -51.05 -79.88
CA GLN A 645 -69.44 -52.38 -79.64
C GLN A 645 -70.31 -52.35 -78.38
N VAL A 646 -71.57 -52.75 -78.51
CA VAL A 646 -72.54 -52.85 -77.41
C VAL A 646 -73.01 -54.30 -77.33
N GLY A 647 -72.87 -54.94 -76.16
CA GLY A 647 -73.20 -56.36 -75.95
C GLY A 647 -73.90 -56.60 -74.60
N GLY A 648 -74.95 -57.42 -74.60
CA GLY A 648 -75.72 -57.79 -73.40
C GLY A 648 -76.78 -58.85 -73.72
N GLY A 649 -77.31 -59.52 -72.68
CA GLY A 649 -78.33 -60.58 -72.83
C GLY A 649 -79.65 -60.09 -73.45
N LEU A 650 -79.93 -58.79 -73.35
CA LEU A 650 -81.01 -58.09 -74.05
C LEU A 650 -80.56 -56.65 -74.33
N ILE A 651 -80.62 -56.21 -75.59
CA ILE A 651 -80.35 -54.83 -75.99
C ILE A 651 -81.66 -54.24 -76.50
N MET A 652 -82.20 -53.27 -75.77
CA MET A 652 -83.41 -52.54 -76.16
C MET A 652 -82.98 -51.17 -76.68
N ILE A 653 -83.09 -50.96 -77.99
CA ILE A 653 -82.90 -49.66 -78.65
C ILE A 653 -84.30 -49.07 -78.82
N GLY A 654 -84.59 -47.99 -78.12
CA GLY A 654 -85.84 -47.25 -78.19
C GLY A 654 -85.67 -45.94 -78.93
#